data_AF-A0A1F5S062-F1
#
_entry.id   AF-A0A1F5S062-F1
#
_cell.length_a   1.000
_cell.length_b   1.000
_cell.length_c   1.000
_cell.angle_alpha   90.00
_cell.angle_beta   90.00
_cell.angle_gamma   90.00
#
_symmetry.space_group_name_H-M   'P 1'
#
loop_
_entity.id
_entity.type
_entity.pdbx_description
1 polymer ?
#
loop_
_entity_poly.entity_id
_entity_poly.type
_entity_poly.pdbx_seq_one_letter_code
_entity_poly.pdbx_strand_id
1 'polypeptide(L)'
;MATAYYYFLLTLSLLTFYGAAAYRFYQLNYAGVWLTITLTAFTFIVLKKAAFGKQQNFADHTPKEIERPTQAAANVKYSIFNIACLALLAVNFIIIFGHSTADAIVSPWQIVPWYFWLTFTLGIILLVAIILKNSAPNFIYRLLVAGYWLLVLSVGLIIYQIGFGFDPFIHQATEKLISATGAVYPKPWYYLGQYALIVILNKLTFIPVVWLDKLLVPVLAALTLPYALYQAAKFLTADERVAKLTALFALIFPFATFTLTTPQNLAIIFLLLIILLSVKIWRQNKLFVAHCSLLITLSLASLLTHPIAGLPAVLFVALIISRQIIHNKKLLFTSSFLLLTLSVISLPLAFYLNNQTNLIINAGNDAAAAVSWNWPQLFFSGTANFLLNFIYLYGFNIGVIIITFIIAGVIIHYQIVKRTTRYSTACRRGRLLVTNYSPYLLMSFSLLISYFITKTISFSYLIDYERSSFAGRILIIAAYFALPFIVIALTKLMEMILPQERMVKYLFFCFLAFLISCSLYFSYPRSDDYYNSRSFSTSQSDINAVRWINQDAGGSDYIVLANQQVSAAALREFGFKKYYKIPSPYQGGGESEVFYYPIPTGEKLYQYYLDMVNKNAGRQTALAAADLVGADTAYFVINHYWFAFDKILAEAAIGAAAVENIDQGKIFVFKYANPVKK
;
A
#
# COMPACT_ATOMS: atom_id res chain seq x y z
N MET A 1 11.62 22.10 12.56
CA MET A 1 11.06 21.17 11.55
C MET A 1 10.75 19.76 12.09
N ALA A 2 11.60 19.12 12.91
CA ALA A 2 11.23 17.84 13.54
C ALA A 2 9.91 17.92 14.34
N THR A 3 9.69 19.07 14.99
CA THR A 3 8.43 19.40 15.66
C THR A 3 7.24 19.51 14.69
N ALA A 4 7.42 20.13 13.52
CA ALA A 4 6.36 20.27 12.51
C ALA A 4 5.97 18.90 11.93
N TYR A 5 6.96 18.05 11.64
CA TYR A 5 6.73 16.67 11.23
C TYR A 5 5.96 15.86 12.28
N TYR A 6 6.36 15.97 13.54
CA TYR A 6 5.66 15.34 14.67
C TYR A 6 4.21 15.83 14.76
N TYR A 7 3.98 17.16 14.69
CA TYR A 7 2.64 17.72 14.74
C TYR A 7 1.77 17.27 13.57
N PHE A 8 2.32 17.26 12.35
CA PHE A 8 1.62 16.76 11.18
C PHE A 8 1.15 15.30 11.37
N LEU A 9 2.06 14.41 11.78
CA LEU A 9 1.71 13.01 11.99
C LEU A 9 0.72 12.81 13.14
N LEU A 10 0.86 13.56 14.23
CA LEU A 10 -0.05 13.48 15.37
C LEU A 10 -1.45 13.96 15.00
N THR A 11 -1.55 15.07 14.26
CA THR A 11 -2.85 15.55 13.77
C THR A 11 -3.47 14.53 12.81
N LEU A 12 -2.69 13.98 11.87
CA LEU A 12 -3.17 12.98 10.92
C LEU A 12 -3.68 11.72 11.61
N SER A 13 -2.94 11.18 12.58
CA SER A 13 -3.32 9.96 13.31
C SER A 13 -4.56 10.19 14.18
N LEU A 14 -4.64 11.33 14.88
CA LEU A 14 -5.81 11.70 15.68
C LEU A 14 -7.06 11.93 14.80
N LEU A 15 -6.90 12.60 13.65
CA LEU A 15 -8.00 12.83 12.72
C LEU A 15 -8.54 11.50 12.18
N THR A 16 -7.64 10.57 11.83
CA THR A 16 -8.00 9.22 11.39
C THR A 16 -8.73 8.46 12.50
N PHE A 17 -8.22 8.51 13.73
CA PHE A 17 -8.81 7.82 14.89
C PHE A 17 -10.19 8.35 15.25
N TYR A 18 -10.34 9.66 15.47
CA TYR A 18 -11.61 10.28 15.83
C TYR A 18 -12.59 10.29 14.67
N GLY A 19 -12.12 10.36 13.43
CA GLY A 19 -12.94 10.23 12.24
C GLY A 19 -13.56 8.83 12.14
N ALA A 20 -12.74 7.79 12.31
CA ALA A 20 -13.23 6.41 12.34
C ALA A 20 -14.23 6.16 13.48
N ALA A 21 -13.96 6.70 14.67
CA ALA A 21 -14.88 6.60 15.81
C ALA A 21 -16.21 7.32 15.55
N ALA A 22 -16.17 8.57 15.05
CA ALA A 22 -17.36 9.33 14.70
C ALA A 22 -18.18 8.63 13.61
N TYR A 23 -17.51 8.08 12.59
CA TYR A 23 -18.17 7.31 11.54
C TYR A 23 -18.86 6.05 12.09
N ARG A 24 -18.16 5.28 12.94
CA ARG A 24 -18.67 4.03 13.49
C ARG A 24 -19.89 4.24 14.39
N PHE A 25 -19.82 5.19 15.31
CA PHE A 25 -20.84 5.38 16.35
C PHE A 25 -21.90 6.44 16.01
N TYR A 26 -21.66 7.27 15.00
CA TYR A 26 -22.58 8.31 14.56
C TYR A 26 -22.66 8.33 13.02
N GLN A 27 -22.16 9.37 12.35
CA GLN A 27 -22.12 9.55 10.91
C GLN A 27 -21.12 10.67 10.57
N LEU A 28 -20.68 10.73 9.32
CA LEU A 28 -19.78 11.77 8.81
C LEU A 28 -20.54 12.87 8.05
N ASN A 29 -21.65 13.34 8.61
CA ASN A 29 -22.25 14.61 8.20
C ASN A 29 -21.39 15.80 8.72
N TYR A 30 -21.77 17.04 8.44
CA TYR A 30 -21.01 18.21 8.92
C TYR A 30 -20.84 18.25 10.44
N ALA A 31 -21.86 17.85 11.21
CA ALA A 31 -21.77 17.78 12.67
C ALA A 31 -20.74 16.75 13.13
N GLY A 32 -20.72 15.56 12.53
CA GLY A 32 -19.72 14.53 12.78
C GLY A 32 -18.30 15.00 12.45
N VAL A 33 -18.11 15.69 11.32
CA VAL A 33 -16.82 16.27 10.94
C VAL A 33 -16.35 17.33 11.96
N TRP A 34 -17.22 18.25 12.36
CA TRP A 34 -16.89 19.26 13.37
C TRP A 34 -16.55 18.64 14.73
N LEU A 35 -17.29 17.61 15.14
CA LEU A 35 -16.98 16.84 16.35
C LEU A 35 -15.59 16.21 16.25
N THR A 36 -15.27 15.54 15.14
CA THR A 36 -13.96 14.93 14.90
C THR A 36 -12.83 15.97 14.96
N ILE A 37 -12.99 17.14 14.33
CA ILE A 37 -11.98 18.21 14.35
C ILE A 37 -11.79 18.75 15.77
N THR A 38 -12.88 18.97 16.49
CA THR A 38 -12.86 19.49 17.87
C THR A 38 -12.13 18.52 18.79
N LEU A 39 -12.46 17.22 18.74
CA LEU A 39 -11.78 16.18 19.52
C LEU A 39 -10.30 16.06 19.13
N THR A 40 -9.99 16.15 17.84
CA THR A 40 -8.61 16.14 17.34
C THR A 40 -7.82 17.32 17.89
N ALA A 41 -8.36 18.54 17.81
CA ALA A 41 -7.71 19.75 18.29
C ALA A 41 -7.53 19.74 19.82
N PHE A 42 -8.57 19.35 20.57
CA PHE A 42 -8.51 19.23 22.02
C PHE A 42 -7.43 18.25 22.46
N THR A 43 -7.45 17.01 21.92
CA THR A 43 -6.48 15.98 22.27
C THR A 43 -5.07 16.36 21.81
N PHE A 44 -4.91 17.00 20.65
CA PHE A 44 -3.64 17.53 20.20
C PHE A 44 -3.06 18.55 21.20
N ILE A 45 -3.87 19.51 21.68
CA ILE A 45 -3.45 20.52 22.67
C ILE A 45 -3.05 19.85 23.98
N VAL A 46 -3.86 18.91 24.48
CA VAL A 46 -3.57 18.16 25.71
C VAL A 46 -2.25 17.38 25.59
N LEU A 47 -2.07 16.62 24.51
CA LEU A 47 -0.85 15.86 24.29
C LEU A 47 0.36 16.76 24.07
N LYS A 48 0.22 17.88 23.36
CA LYS A 48 1.29 18.88 23.21
C LYS A 48 1.70 19.46 24.57
N LYS A 49 0.73 19.82 25.43
CA LYS A 49 1.00 20.34 26.77
C LYS A 49 1.65 19.29 27.67
N ALA A 50 1.17 18.04 27.64
CA ALA A 50 1.76 16.94 28.40
C ALA A 50 3.20 16.62 27.93
N ALA A 51 3.44 16.65 26.62
CA ALA A 51 4.72 16.35 26.01
C ALA A 51 5.78 17.45 26.20
N PHE A 52 5.39 18.72 26.10
CA PHE A 52 6.33 19.86 26.04
C PHE A 52 6.17 20.89 27.17
N GLY A 53 5.10 20.81 27.98
CA GLY A 53 4.77 21.84 28.99
C GLY A 53 5.72 21.93 30.18
N LYS A 54 6.50 20.87 30.47
CA LYS A 54 7.53 20.89 31.52
C LYS A 54 8.91 21.36 31.02
N GLN A 55 9.04 21.67 29.72
CA GLN A 55 10.34 21.89 29.09
C GLN A 55 10.85 23.34 29.20
N GLN A 56 10.05 24.28 29.74
CA GLN A 56 10.43 25.69 29.87
C GLN A 56 11.32 26.04 31.09
N ASN A 57 11.47 25.16 32.10
CA ASN A 57 12.18 25.52 33.36
C ASN A 57 13.53 24.81 33.59
N PHE A 58 14.19 24.26 32.58
CA PHE A 58 15.51 23.62 32.74
C PHE A 58 16.48 24.03 31.63
N ALA A 59 16.93 25.28 31.67
CA ALA A 59 17.90 25.82 30.74
C ALA A 59 19.35 25.30 30.96
N ASP A 60 19.73 24.76 32.12
CA ASP A 60 21.18 24.71 32.44
C ASP A 60 21.91 23.36 32.38
N HIS A 61 21.25 22.24 32.09
CA HIS A 61 21.96 20.95 32.00
C HIS A 61 21.63 20.20 30.71
N THR A 62 22.02 20.78 29.58
CA THR A 62 22.35 19.99 28.38
C THR A 62 23.70 19.31 28.60
N PRO A 63 23.77 17.97 28.66
CA PRO A 63 25.06 17.29 28.59
C PRO A 63 25.72 17.69 27.28
N LYS A 64 26.94 18.26 27.34
CA LYS A 64 27.78 18.70 26.21
C LYS A 64 27.37 17.93 24.94
N GLU A 65 26.64 18.61 24.06
CA GLU A 65 26.47 18.12 22.71
C GLU A 65 27.89 17.92 22.20
N ILE A 66 28.21 16.69 21.80
CA ILE A 66 29.37 16.39 20.95
C ILE A 66 29.41 17.54 19.95
N GLU A 67 30.52 18.29 19.90
CA GLU A 67 30.75 19.37 18.95
C GLU A 67 30.11 18.96 17.64
N ARG A 68 28.92 19.50 17.38
CA ARG A 68 28.22 19.20 16.15
C ARG A 68 29.12 19.84 15.12
N PRO A 69 29.69 19.10 14.16
CA PRO A 69 30.34 19.76 13.04
C PRO A 69 29.33 20.78 12.53
N THR A 70 29.71 22.06 12.58
CA THR A 70 28.90 23.18 12.16
C THR A 70 28.27 22.77 10.84
N GLN A 71 26.93 22.79 10.76
CA GLN A 71 26.24 22.44 9.53
C GLN A 71 26.83 23.33 8.44
N ALA A 72 27.67 22.74 7.58
CA ALA A 72 28.35 23.48 6.55
C ALA A 72 27.26 24.16 5.72
N ALA A 73 27.32 25.49 5.66
CA ALA A 73 26.37 26.28 4.89
C ALA A 73 26.31 25.72 3.46
N ALA A 74 25.11 25.66 2.88
CA ALA A 74 24.93 25.13 1.54
C ALA A 74 25.87 25.87 0.58
N ASN A 75 26.65 25.12 -0.19
CA ASN A 75 27.62 25.73 -1.09
C ASN A 75 26.88 26.28 -2.33
N VAL A 76 26.61 27.58 -2.32
CA VAL A 76 25.83 28.32 -3.33
C VAL A 76 26.37 28.13 -4.75
N LYS A 77 27.67 27.82 -4.90
CA LYS A 77 28.33 27.55 -6.19
C LYS A 77 27.65 26.42 -7.00
N TYR A 78 26.91 25.54 -6.35
CA TYR A 78 26.27 24.39 -6.97
C TYR A 78 24.74 24.54 -7.09
N SER A 79 24.21 25.76 -6.99
CA SER A 79 22.77 26.03 -7.12
C SER A 79 22.21 25.60 -8.49
N ILE A 80 23.04 25.62 -9.53
CA ILE A 80 22.68 25.13 -10.86
C ILE A 80 22.29 23.65 -10.88
N PHE A 81 22.90 22.81 -10.02
CA PHE A 81 22.52 21.40 -9.90
C PHE A 81 21.13 21.23 -9.29
N ASN A 82 20.74 22.09 -8.34
CA ASN A 82 19.40 22.05 -7.75
C ASN A 82 18.35 22.40 -8.80
N ILE A 83 18.60 23.44 -9.62
CA ILE A 83 17.71 23.86 -10.71
C ILE A 83 17.62 22.76 -11.78
N ALA A 84 18.75 22.21 -12.21
CA ALA A 84 18.76 21.12 -13.20
C ALA A 84 18.05 19.86 -12.68
N CYS A 85 18.19 19.53 -11.39
CA CYS A 85 17.50 18.38 -10.78
C CYS A 85 15.98 18.60 -10.70
N LEU A 86 15.56 19.82 -10.38
CA LEU A 86 14.14 20.21 -10.40
C LEU A 86 13.58 20.21 -11.82
N ALA A 87 14.35 20.69 -12.80
CA ALA A 87 13.96 20.68 -14.21
C ALA A 87 13.79 19.23 -14.72
N LEU A 88 14.73 18.32 -14.40
CA LEU A 88 14.59 16.90 -14.74
C LEU A 88 13.37 16.26 -14.06
N LEU A 89 13.10 16.60 -12.79
CA LEU A 89 11.91 16.13 -12.11
C LEU A 89 10.63 16.62 -12.83
N ALA A 90 10.56 17.90 -13.18
CA ALA A 90 9.43 18.48 -13.90
C ALA A 90 9.27 17.86 -15.30
N VAL A 91 10.36 17.67 -16.04
CA VAL A 91 10.36 16.99 -17.34
C VAL A 91 9.80 15.57 -17.20
N ASN A 92 10.24 14.80 -16.20
CA ASN A 92 9.69 13.46 -15.99
C ASN A 92 8.19 13.47 -15.73
N PHE A 93 7.67 14.42 -14.95
CA PHE A 93 6.22 14.61 -14.78
C PHE A 93 5.53 14.97 -16.10
N ILE A 94 6.07 15.91 -16.86
CA ILE A 94 5.52 16.31 -18.17
C ILE A 94 5.43 15.11 -19.11
N ILE A 95 6.47 14.26 -19.15
CA ILE A 95 6.50 13.06 -19.99
C ILE A 95 5.35 12.11 -19.61
N ILE A 96 5.21 11.76 -18.33
CA ILE A 96 4.16 10.81 -17.91
C ILE A 96 2.75 11.41 -18.04
N PHE A 97 2.55 12.70 -17.78
CA PHE A 97 1.24 13.34 -18.00
C PHE A 97 0.89 13.37 -19.49
N GLY A 98 1.86 13.65 -20.37
CA GLY A 98 1.67 13.68 -21.82
C GLY A 98 1.39 12.31 -22.45
N HIS A 99 1.68 11.22 -21.75
CA HIS A 99 1.42 9.84 -22.20
C HIS A 99 0.35 9.14 -21.34
N SER A 100 -0.52 9.90 -20.68
CA SER A 100 -1.67 9.31 -19.98
C SER A 100 -2.73 8.84 -20.97
N THR A 101 -3.47 7.78 -20.65
CA THR A 101 -4.50 7.23 -21.53
C THR A 101 -5.76 6.81 -20.79
N ALA A 102 -6.88 6.83 -21.50
CA ALA A 102 -8.16 6.26 -21.08
C ALA A 102 -8.44 4.90 -21.75
N ASP A 103 -7.52 4.38 -22.56
CA ASP A 103 -7.62 3.05 -23.14
C ASP A 103 -7.32 1.93 -22.13
N ALA A 104 -7.80 0.73 -22.41
CA ALA A 104 -7.47 -0.47 -21.64
C ALA A 104 -6.04 -0.90 -21.97
N ILE A 105 -5.08 -0.53 -21.13
CA ILE A 105 -3.69 -0.98 -21.25
C ILE A 105 -3.33 -1.87 -20.05
N VAL A 106 -2.36 -2.76 -20.24
CA VAL A 106 -1.89 -3.69 -19.21
C VAL A 106 -0.86 -3.02 -18.31
N SER A 107 0.09 -2.29 -18.92
CA SER A 107 1.26 -1.74 -18.24
C SER A 107 1.45 -0.27 -18.62
N PRO A 108 1.84 0.60 -17.67
CA PRO A 108 2.16 1.99 -18.02
C PRO A 108 3.35 2.06 -19.00
N TRP A 109 4.21 1.03 -18.98
CA TRP A 109 5.41 0.98 -19.81
C TRP A 109 5.13 0.74 -21.30
N GLN A 110 3.89 0.40 -21.68
CA GLN A 110 3.51 0.27 -23.08
C GLN A 110 3.45 1.61 -23.82
N ILE A 111 3.22 2.70 -23.08
CA ILE A 111 3.05 4.04 -23.65
C ILE A 111 4.05 5.06 -23.11
N VAL A 112 4.70 4.78 -21.97
CA VAL A 112 5.79 5.64 -21.47
C VAL A 112 7.02 5.46 -22.35
N PRO A 113 7.56 6.55 -22.93
CA PRO A 113 8.67 6.47 -23.88
C PRO A 113 10.01 6.22 -23.19
N TRP A 114 10.97 5.64 -23.93
CA TRP A 114 12.27 5.23 -23.40
C TRP A 114 13.07 6.37 -22.75
N TYR A 115 12.92 7.60 -23.26
CA TYR A 115 13.68 8.76 -22.75
C TYR A 115 13.25 9.19 -21.34
N PHE A 116 12.08 8.77 -20.85
CA PHE A 116 11.70 8.89 -19.43
C PHE A 116 12.74 8.23 -18.51
N TRP A 117 13.17 7.01 -18.86
CA TRP A 117 14.13 6.26 -18.04
C TRP A 117 15.50 6.95 -17.99
N LEU A 118 15.90 7.57 -19.10
CA LEU A 118 17.14 8.36 -19.17
C LEU A 118 17.04 9.60 -18.26
N THR A 119 15.99 10.41 -18.42
CA THR A 119 15.80 11.63 -17.62
C THR A 119 15.59 11.33 -16.14
N PHE A 120 14.89 10.25 -15.81
CA PHE A 120 14.71 9.77 -14.45
C PHE A 120 16.05 9.37 -13.81
N THR A 121 16.81 8.50 -14.49
CA THR A 121 18.09 8.00 -13.96
C THR A 121 19.11 9.13 -13.80
N LEU A 122 19.20 10.04 -14.78
CA LEU A 122 20.04 11.25 -14.68
C LEU A 122 19.61 12.15 -13.51
N GLY A 123 18.31 12.27 -13.28
CA GLY A 123 17.73 13.00 -12.16
C GLY A 123 18.18 12.44 -10.81
N ILE A 124 18.14 11.11 -10.64
CA ILE A 124 18.62 10.43 -9.44
C ILE A 124 20.14 10.60 -9.27
N ILE A 125 20.93 10.46 -10.33
CA ILE A 125 22.39 10.68 -10.29
C ILE A 125 22.71 12.11 -9.84
N LEU A 126 21.99 13.10 -10.38
CA LEU A 126 22.16 14.51 -10.00
C LEU A 126 21.75 14.77 -8.55
N LEU A 127 20.68 14.13 -8.07
CA LEU A 127 20.28 14.17 -6.66
C LEU A 127 21.36 13.58 -5.74
N VAL A 128 21.99 12.47 -6.13
CA VAL A 128 23.14 11.91 -5.41
C VAL A 128 24.30 12.91 -5.40
N ALA A 129 24.63 13.54 -6.52
CA ALA A 129 25.68 14.56 -6.59
C ALA A 129 25.40 15.74 -5.64
N ILE A 130 24.13 16.19 -5.56
CA ILE A 130 23.68 17.23 -4.63
C ILE A 130 23.94 16.81 -3.17
N ILE A 131 23.62 15.56 -2.82
CA ILE A 131 23.85 15.03 -1.46
C ILE A 131 25.36 14.97 -1.16
N LEU A 132 26.16 14.43 -2.08
CA LEU A 132 27.61 14.28 -1.89
C LEU A 132 28.33 15.62 -1.71
N LYS A 133 27.89 16.64 -2.43
CA LYS A 133 28.45 18.00 -2.38
C LYS A 133 27.82 18.89 -1.30
N ASN A 134 26.76 18.41 -0.63
CA ASN A 134 25.95 19.18 0.31
C ASN A 134 25.56 20.57 -0.26
N SER A 135 25.16 20.60 -1.54
CA SER A 135 24.92 21.83 -2.30
C SER A 135 23.52 22.42 -2.15
N ALA A 136 22.58 21.67 -1.57
CA ALA A 136 21.21 22.11 -1.40
C ALA A 136 20.93 22.51 0.06
N PRO A 137 20.24 23.65 0.29
CA PRO A 137 19.56 23.90 1.54
C PRO A 137 18.67 22.71 1.92
N ASN A 138 18.61 22.40 3.21
CA ASN A 138 17.88 21.22 3.70
C ASN A 138 16.41 21.17 3.26
N PHE A 139 15.76 22.32 3.08
CA PHE A 139 14.40 22.38 2.54
C PHE A 139 14.32 21.93 1.07
N ILE A 140 15.20 22.46 0.21
CA ILE A 140 15.26 22.09 -1.21
C ILE A 140 15.59 20.60 -1.36
N TYR A 141 16.57 20.09 -0.60
CA TYR A 141 16.88 18.66 -0.60
C TYR A 141 15.64 17.80 -0.28
N ARG A 142 14.89 18.14 0.76
CA ARG A 142 13.68 17.39 1.13
C ARG A 142 12.61 17.48 0.06
N LEU A 143 12.42 18.66 -0.56
CA LEU A 143 11.48 18.84 -1.66
C LEU A 143 11.86 17.95 -2.85
N LEU A 144 13.14 17.92 -3.23
CA LEU A 144 13.62 17.08 -4.33
C LEU A 144 13.43 15.58 -4.02
N VAL A 145 13.82 15.12 -2.83
CA VAL A 145 13.64 13.71 -2.44
C VAL A 145 12.15 13.34 -2.40
N ALA A 146 11.32 14.15 -1.76
CA ALA A 146 9.87 13.92 -1.74
C ALA A 146 9.27 13.95 -3.15
N GLY A 147 9.77 14.82 -4.02
CA GLY A 147 9.38 14.90 -5.42
C GLY A 147 9.71 13.64 -6.23
N TYR A 148 10.92 13.10 -6.10
CA TYR A 148 11.28 11.83 -6.76
C TYR A 148 10.53 10.64 -6.15
N TRP A 149 10.31 10.62 -4.84
CA TRP A 149 9.42 9.63 -4.22
C TRP A 149 8.00 9.74 -4.78
N LEU A 150 7.45 10.96 -4.89
CA LEU A 150 6.12 11.16 -5.47
C LEU A 150 6.08 10.69 -6.93
N LEU A 151 7.10 11.01 -7.73
CA LEU A 151 7.19 10.58 -9.13
C LEU A 151 7.13 9.05 -9.24
N VAL A 152 7.95 8.32 -8.48
CA VAL A 152 7.95 6.84 -8.54
C VAL A 152 6.65 6.22 -8.03
N LEU A 153 5.97 6.87 -7.08
CA LEU A 153 4.71 6.39 -6.51
C LEU A 153 3.47 6.79 -7.29
N SER A 154 3.56 7.67 -8.30
CA SER A 154 2.40 8.22 -9.01
C SER A 154 2.32 7.88 -10.50
N VAL A 155 3.24 7.08 -11.05
CA VAL A 155 3.21 6.71 -12.48
C VAL A 155 1.87 6.09 -12.86
N GLY A 156 1.41 5.07 -12.14
CA GLY A 156 0.12 4.43 -12.41
C GLY A 156 -1.05 5.40 -12.24
N LEU A 157 -1.03 6.23 -11.20
CA LEU A 157 -2.06 7.25 -10.96
C LEU A 157 -2.22 8.20 -12.15
N ILE A 158 -1.10 8.62 -12.75
CA ILE A 158 -1.07 9.60 -13.83
C ILE A 158 -1.38 8.93 -15.17
N ILE A 159 -0.78 7.77 -15.44
CA ILE A 159 -0.91 7.08 -16.73
C ILE A 159 -2.32 6.51 -16.92
N TYR A 160 -2.89 5.88 -15.90
CA TYR A 160 -4.24 5.33 -15.94
C TYR A 160 -5.27 6.41 -15.57
N GLN A 161 -5.69 7.21 -16.56
CA GLN A 161 -6.56 8.39 -16.34
C GLN A 161 -7.83 8.04 -15.56
N ILE A 162 -8.45 6.90 -15.90
CA ILE A 162 -9.68 6.43 -15.27
C ILE A 162 -9.37 5.78 -13.92
N GLY A 163 -8.56 4.71 -13.92
CA GLY A 163 -8.08 4.05 -12.71
C GLY A 163 -7.43 2.70 -13.03
N PHE A 164 -6.80 2.10 -12.04
CA PHE A 164 -6.08 0.83 -12.17
C PHE A 164 -6.58 -0.19 -11.14
N GLY A 165 -6.98 -1.36 -11.63
CA GLY A 165 -7.65 -2.38 -10.81
C GLY A 165 -9.08 -1.98 -10.43
N PHE A 166 -9.83 -2.88 -9.81
CA PHE A 166 -11.22 -2.63 -9.41
C PHE A 166 -11.36 -2.11 -7.96
N ASP A 167 -10.41 -2.45 -7.08
CA ASP A 167 -10.46 -2.15 -5.63
C ASP A 167 -10.61 -0.65 -5.32
N PRO A 168 -9.88 0.28 -5.97
CA PRO A 168 -10.08 1.71 -5.73
C PRO A 168 -11.50 2.20 -6.04
N PHE A 169 -12.18 1.61 -7.04
CA PHE A 169 -13.53 2.02 -7.41
C PHE A 169 -14.56 1.65 -6.34
N ILE A 170 -14.38 0.52 -5.64
CA ILE A 170 -15.24 0.11 -4.51
C ILE A 170 -15.12 1.11 -3.37
N HIS A 171 -13.88 1.47 -3.02
CA HIS A 171 -13.62 2.44 -1.96
C HIS A 171 -14.15 3.84 -2.33
N GLN A 172 -13.88 4.31 -3.55
CA GLN A 172 -14.36 5.62 -4.02
C GLN A 172 -15.89 5.70 -4.06
N ALA A 173 -16.58 4.65 -4.52
CA ALA A 173 -18.05 4.61 -4.51
C ALA A 173 -18.60 4.66 -3.08
N THR A 174 -17.98 3.93 -2.16
CA THR A 174 -18.32 3.92 -0.75
C THR A 174 -18.12 5.29 -0.11
N GLU A 175 -16.96 5.92 -0.34
CA GLU A 175 -16.62 7.24 0.20
C GLU A 175 -17.52 8.35 -0.37
N LYS A 176 -17.88 8.27 -1.67
CA LYS A 176 -18.87 9.17 -2.27
C LYS A 176 -20.23 9.05 -1.58
N LEU A 177 -20.69 7.82 -1.36
CA LEU A 177 -21.95 7.57 -0.66
C LEU A 177 -21.90 8.11 0.76
N ILE A 178 -20.84 7.82 1.53
CA ILE A 178 -20.66 8.37 2.88
C ILE A 178 -20.60 9.91 2.87
N SER A 179 -19.93 10.53 1.90
CA SER A 179 -19.91 11.99 1.82
C SER A 179 -21.30 12.57 1.54
N ALA A 180 -22.10 11.91 0.71
CA ALA A 180 -23.45 12.34 0.37
C ALA A 180 -24.47 12.12 1.50
N THR A 181 -24.49 10.94 2.12
CA THR A 181 -25.53 10.53 3.09
C THR A 181 -25.06 10.57 4.55
N GLY A 182 -23.76 10.73 4.78
CA GLY A 182 -23.13 10.65 6.10
C GLY A 182 -22.74 9.22 6.51
N ALA A 183 -23.33 8.17 5.92
CA ALA A 183 -23.04 6.78 6.27
C ALA A 183 -23.44 5.76 5.19
N VAL A 184 -22.70 4.65 5.12
CA VAL A 184 -23.13 3.41 4.45
C VAL A 184 -23.31 2.30 5.49
N TYR A 185 -24.30 1.42 5.28
CA TYR A 185 -24.58 0.28 6.15
C TYR A 185 -24.41 -1.04 5.38
N PRO A 186 -23.92 -2.12 6.03
CA PRO A 186 -23.38 -2.14 7.39
C PRO A 186 -22.04 -1.38 7.49
N LYS A 187 -21.71 -0.89 8.69
CA LYS A 187 -20.41 -0.25 8.97
C LYS A 187 -19.42 -1.29 9.50
N PRO A 188 -18.55 -1.88 8.67
CA PRO A 188 -17.58 -2.87 9.15
C PRO A 188 -16.62 -2.26 10.18
N TRP A 189 -15.89 -3.08 10.92
CA TRP A 189 -14.86 -2.60 11.86
C TRP A 189 -13.53 -2.24 11.18
N TYR A 190 -13.44 -2.46 9.87
CA TYR A 190 -12.27 -2.19 9.04
C TYR A 190 -12.58 -1.09 8.01
N TYR A 191 -11.55 -0.49 7.42
CA TYR A 191 -11.57 0.61 6.43
C TYR A 191 -12.01 1.98 6.95
N LEU A 192 -12.52 2.05 8.18
CA LEU A 192 -13.07 3.27 8.79
C LEU A 192 -12.10 4.44 8.79
N GLY A 193 -10.82 4.18 9.06
CA GLY A 193 -9.78 5.21 9.07
C GLY A 193 -9.61 5.93 7.74
N GLN A 194 -9.52 5.17 6.62
CA GLN A 194 -9.39 5.77 5.29
C GLN A 194 -10.67 6.53 4.92
N TYR A 195 -11.83 5.88 5.03
CA TYR A 195 -13.10 6.47 4.64
C TYR A 195 -13.36 7.77 5.38
N ALA A 196 -13.09 7.80 6.69
CA ALA A 196 -13.25 9.02 7.47
C ALA A 196 -12.29 10.11 7.02
N LEU A 197 -11.01 9.79 6.80
CA LEU A 197 -10.03 10.76 6.37
C LEU A 197 -10.41 11.40 5.02
N ILE A 198 -10.80 10.59 4.03
CA ILE A 198 -11.21 11.08 2.71
C ILE A 198 -12.46 11.96 2.81
N VAL A 199 -13.50 11.52 3.52
CA VAL A 199 -14.76 12.28 3.63
C VAL A 199 -14.56 13.59 4.39
N ILE A 200 -13.77 13.60 5.47
CA ILE A 200 -13.43 14.83 6.20
C ILE A 200 -12.69 15.79 5.28
N LEU A 201 -11.67 15.32 4.57
CA LEU A 201 -10.91 16.16 3.63
C LEU A 201 -11.82 16.70 2.52
N ASN A 202 -12.72 15.87 1.97
CA ASN A 202 -13.68 16.29 0.96
C ASN A 202 -14.58 17.41 1.47
N LYS A 203 -15.12 17.30 2.69
CA LYS A 203 -16.00 18.31 3.28
C LYS A 203 -15.28 19.60 3.68
N LEU A 204 -13.99 19.53 4.01
CA LEU A 204 -13.18 20.70 4.38
C LEU A 204 -12.58 21.44 3.18
N THR A 205 -12.17 20.72 2.15
CA THR A 205 -11.42 21.28 1.02
C THR A 205 -12.23 21.38 -0.26
N PHE A 206 -13.40 20.72 -0.31
CA PHE A 206 -14.23 20.55 -1.50
C PHE A 206 -13.52 19.84 -2.67
N ILE A 207 -12.34 19.26 -2.45
CA ILE A 207 -11.66 18.43 -3.45
C ILE A 207 -12.48 17.16 -3.66
N PRO A 208 -12.76 16.74 -4.92
CA PRO A 208 -13.53 15.54 -5.19
C PRO A 208 -12.95 14.30 -4.52
N VAL A 209 -13.82 13.45 -3.95
CA VAL A 209 -13.46 12.18 -3.27
C VAL A 209 -12.49 11.35 -4.10
N VAL A 210 -12.72 11.22 -5.40
CA VAL A 210 -11.86 10.44 -6.32
C VAL A 210 -10.41 10.93 -6.32
N TRP A 211 -10.19 12.23 -6.31
CA TRP A 211 -8.83 12.80 -6.31
C TRP A 211 -8.16 12.65 -4.95
N LEU A 212 -8.92 12.84 -3.86
CA LEU A 212 -8.41 12.62 -2.51
C LEU A 212 -7.99 11.15 -2.32
N ASP A 213 -8.84 10.20 -2.75
CA ASP A 213 -8.54 8.77 -2.68
C ASP A 213 -7.29 8.45 -3.50
N LYS A 214 -7.27 8.77 -4.81
CA LYS A 214 -6.11 8.51 -5.67
C LYS A 214 -4.79 9.04 -5.07
N LEU A 215 -4.80 10.25 -4.53
CA LEU A 215 -3.57 10.92 -4.06
C LEU A 215 -3.14 10.53 -2.64
N LEU A 216 -4.05 10.03 -1.79
CA LEU A 216 -3.80 9.90 -0.35
C LEU A 216 -2.52 9.10 -0.04
N VAL A 217 -2.43 7.85 -0.49
CA VAL A 217 -1.29 6.97 -0.17
C VAL A 217 0.00 7.44 -0.88
N PRO A 218 0.04 7.69 -2.20
CA PRO A 218 1.26 8.12 -2.88
C PRO A 218 1.84 9.41 -2.29
N VAL A 219 1.01 10.42 -2.03
CA VAL A 219 1.45 11.71 -1.48
C VAL A 219 1.90 11.54 -0.03
N LEU A 220 1.12 10.85 0.80
CA LEU A 220 1.47 10.67 2.20
C LEU A 220 2.78 9.88 2.36
N ALA A 221 2.96 8.81 1.58
CA ALA A 221 4.19 8.03 1.57
C ALA A 221 5.40 8.89 1.15
N ALA A 222 5.28 9.65 0.06
CA ALA A 222 6.34 10.52 -0.45
C ALA A 222 6.74 11.64 0.51
N LEU A 223 5.79 12.19 1.27
CA LEU A 223 6.07 13.24 2.26
C LEU A 223 6.63 12.71 3.57
N THR A 224 6.23 11.51 4.00
CA THR A 224 6.52 11.01 5.35
C THR A 224 7.65 9.99 5.42
N LEU A 225 7.66 8.99 4.53
CA LEU A 225 8.61 7.88 4.60
C LEU A 225 10.08 8.30 4.38
N PRO A 226 10.44 9.19 3.42
CA PRO A 226 11.83 9.59 3.24
C PRO A 226 12.40 10.27 4.49
N TYR A 227 11.58 11.07 5.17
CA TYR A 227 11.99 11.74 6.39
C TYR A 227 12.10 10.76 7.56
N ALA A 228 11.16 9.82 7.71
CA ALA A 228 11.25 8.76 8.72
C ALA A 228 12.50 7.88 8.53
N LEU A 229 12.80 7.49 7.28
CA LEU A 229 14.00 6.74 6.91
C LEU A 229 15.28 7.55 7.20
N TYR A 230 15.33 8.81 6.78
CA TYR A 230 16.44 9.71 7.10
C TYR A 230 16.66 9.79 8.62
N GLN A 231 15.59 9.90 9.40
CA GLN A 231 15.68 9.99 10.85
C GLN A 231 16.15 8.69 11.50
N ALA A 232 15.73 7.52 10.99
CA ALA A 232 16.22 6.22 11.42
C ALA A 232 17.71 6.05 11.07
N ALA A 233 18.11 6.39 9.85
CA ALA A 233 19.50 6.31 9.41
C ALA A 233 20.42 7.29 10.17
N LYS A 234 19.96 8.52 10.44
CA LYS A 234 20.70 9.52 11.23
C LYS A 234 20.94 9.09 12.69
N PHE A 235 20.19 8.12 13.18
CA PHE A 235 20.45 7.51 14.48
C PHE A 235 21.64 6.54 14.46
N LEU A 236 21.94 5.97 13.30
CA LEU A 236 23.00 4.97 13.09
C LEU A 236 24.34 5.59 12.70
N THR A 237 24.33 6.76 12.06
CA THR A 237 25.54 7.42 11.56
C THR A 237 25.56 8.91 11.89
N ALA A 238 26.77 9.45 12.14
CA ALA A 238 26.96 10.88 12.34
C ALA A 238 26.97 11.65 11.01
N ASP A 239 27.43 11.02 9.92
CA ASP A 239 27.53 11.67 8.60
C ASP A 239 26.13 11.88 8.00
N GLU A 240 25.77 13.15 7.78
CA GLU A 240 24.48 13.51 7.22
C GLU A 240 24.29 13.02 5.79
N ARG A 241 25.37 12.93 5.00
CA ARG A 241 25.33 12.44 3.63
C ARG A 241 24.94 10.97 3.60
N VAL A 242 25.52 10.17 4.49
CA VAL A 242 25.19 8.75 4.63
C VAL A 242 23.70 8.59 4.96
N ALA A 243 23.17 9.32 5.94
CA ALA A 243 21.75 9.25 6.28
C ALA A 243 20.82 9.67 5.14
N LYS A 244 21.19 10.73 4.38
CA LYS A 244 20.46 11.19 3.20
C LYS A 244 20.48 10.14 2.07
N LEU A 245 21.64 9.57 1.77
CA LEU A 245 21.80 8.51 0.76
C LEU A 245 21.04 7.24 1.16
N THR A 246 21.07 6.82 2.42
CA THR A 246 20.28 5.68 2.92
C THR A 246 18.79 5.90 2.67
N ALA A 247 18.26 7.09 2.93
CA ALA A 247 16.86 7.40 2.70
C ALA A 247 16.47 7.38 1.21
N LEU A 248 17.37 7.85 0.33
CA LEU A 248 17.17 7.80 -1.12
C LEU A 248 17.23 6.36 -1.65
N PHE A 249 18.28 5.61 -1.31
CA PHE A 249 18.50 4.24 -1.80
C PHE A 249 17.62 3.18 -1.14
N ALA A 250 16.78 3.56 -0.17
CA ALA A 250 15.67 2.71 0.25
C ALA A 250 14.68 2.41 -0.90
N LEU A 251 14.63 3.26 -1.94
CA LEU A 251 13.84 3.02 -3.16
C LEU A 251 14.33 1.83 -4.01
N ILE A 252 15.51 1.26 -3.70
CA ILE A 252 15.96 0.00 -4.30
C ILE A 252 15.09 -1.17 -3.82
N PHE A 253 14.34 -1.03 -2.73
CA PHE A 253 13.40 -2.08 -2.33
C PHE A 253 12.00 -1.80 -2.92
N PRO A 254 11.21 -2.86 -3.21
CA PRO A 254 9.89 -2.70 -3.82
C PRO A 254 8.99 -1.75 -3.01
N PHE A 255 8.40 -0.79 -3.72
CA PHE A 255 7.48 0.21 -3.15
C PHE A 255 6.09 0.15 -3.79
N ALA A 256 5.77 -0.93 -4.51
CA ALA A 256 4.49 -1.19 -5.15
C ALA A 256 3.27 -1.02 -4.19
N THR A 257 3.46 -1.26 -2.89
CA THR A 257 2.42 -1.02 -1.87
C THR A 257 1.96 0.44 -1.81
N PHE A 258 2.78 1.40 -2.24
CA PHE A 258 2.47 2.83 -2.11
C PHE A 258 2.08 3.48 -3.44
N THR A 259 1.87 2.71 -4.51
CA THR A 259 1.50 3.24 -5.84
C THR A 259 -0.01 3.42 -6.02
N LEU A 260 -0.81 2.84 -5.11
CA LEU A 260 -2.27 2.92 -5.14
C LEU A 260 -2.84 3.04 -3.72
N THR A 261 -3.94 3.78 -3.59
CA THR A 261 -4.64 3.94 -2.31
C THR A 261 -5.59 2.77 -2.08
N THR A 262 -5.35 2.08 -0.96
CA THR A 262 -6.28 1.13 -0.33
C THR A 262 -6.15 1.27 1.18
N PRO A 263 -7.16 0.85 1.96
CA PRO A 263 -7.08 0.92 3.40
C PRO A 263 -5.87 0.14 3.95
N GLN A 264 -5.54 -1.00 3.35
CA GLN A 264 -4.34 -1.76 3.72
C GLN A 264 -3.06 -0.95 3.50
N ASN A 265 -2.92 -0.30 2.35
CA ASN A 265 -1.71 0.46 2.03
C ASN A 265 -1.54 1.68 2.94
N LEU A 266 -2.64 2.39 3.27
CA LEU A 266 -2.62 3.47 4.26
C LEU A 266 -2.22 2.96 5.65
N ALA A 267 -2.79 1.83 6.09
CA ALA A 267 -2.45 1.22 7.37
C ALA A 267 -0.96 0.78 7.43
N ILE A 268 -0.40 0.33 6.30
CA ILE A 268 1.03 0.01 6.16
C ILE A 268 1.90 1.27 6.29
N ILE A 269 1.51 2.43 5.73
CA ILE A 269 2.24 3.68 5.95
C ILE A 269 2.33 3.97 7.45
N PHE A 270 1.21 3.92 8.19
CA PHE A 270 1.23 4.13 9.63
C PHE A 270 2.12 3.11 10.37
N LEU A 271 2.07 1.84 9.98
CA LEU A 271 2.93 0.80 10.54
C LEU A 271 4.43 1.07 10.30
N LEU A 272 4.82 1.45 9.08
CA LEU A 272 6.21 1.77 8.76
C LEU A 272 6.69 3.00 9.51
N LEU A 273 5.84 4.02 9.67
CA LEU A 273 6.15 5.18 10.50
C LEU A 273 6.38 4.78 11.96
N ILE A 274 5.58 3.86 12.50
CA ILE A 274 5.80 3.31 13.85
C ILE A 274 7.17 2.64 13.93
N ILE A 275 7.47 1.72 13.02
CA ILE A 275 8.73 0.95 13.00
C ILE A 275 9.95 1.87 12.90
N LEU A 276 9.92 2.85 12.00
CA LEU A 276 11.06 3.75 11.77
C LEU A 276 11.24 4.77 12.89
N LEU A 277 10.15 5.34 13.41
CA LEU A 277 10.22 6.35 14.48
C LEU A 277 10.49 5.72 15.85
N SER A 278 10.09 4.47 16.08
CA SER A 278 10.34 3.76 17.34
C SER A 278 11.81 3.49 17.62
N VAL A 279 12.67 3.51 16.59
CA VAL A 279 14.13 3.36 16.74
C VAL A 279 14.70 4.40 17.71
N LYS A 280 14.11 5.61 17.77
CA LYS A 280 14.61 6.73 18.59
C LYS A 280 14.13 6.75 20.04
N ILE A 281 13.02 6.06 20.36
CA ILE A 281 12.35 6.17 21.66
C ILE A 281 13.28 5.85 22.82
N TRP A 282 14.21 4.93 22.60
CA TRP A 282 15.13 4.43 23.61
C TRP A 282 16.19 5.42 24.08
N ARG A 283 16.33 6.60 23.45
CA ARG A 283 17.41 7.56 23.74
C ARG A 283 16.95 8.82 24.50
N GLN A 284 15.65 9.14 24.49
CA GLN A 284 15.17 10.46 24.90
C GLN A 284 14.10 10.38 26.00
N ASN A 285 14.52 10.17 27.26
CA ASN A 285 13.61 10.25 28.43
C ASN A 285 12.80 11.55 28.46
N LYS A 286 13.39 12.67 28.02
CA LYS A 286 12.72 13.99 28.03
C LYS A 286 11.51 14.09 27.09
N LEU A 287 11.46 13.28 26.01
CA LEU A 287 10.37 13.29 25.02
C LEU A 287 9.61 11.97 24.97
N PHE A 288 9.75 11.14 26.00
CA PHE A 288 9.15 9.80 26.06
C PHE A 288 7.63 9.85 25.83
N VAL A 289 6.92 10.70 26.58
CA VAL A 289 5.46 10.88 26.48
C VAL A 289 5.04 11.30 25.07
N ALA A 290 5.78 12.24 24.45
CA ALA A 290 5.52 12.68 23.09
C ALA A 290 5.60 11.51 22.10
N HIS A 291 6.71 10.76 22.13
CA HIS A 291 6.89 9.68 21.18
C HIS A 291 5.90 8.53 21.41
N CYS A 292 5.64 8.16 22.67
CA CYS A 292 4.67 7.12 22.99
C CYS A 292 3.25 7.52 22.55
N SER A 293 2.81 8.75 22.81
CA SER A 293 1.50 9.22 22.36
C SER A 293 1.36 9.22 20.84
N LEU A 294 2.40 9.62 20.10
CA LEU A 294 2.41 9.51 18.64
C LEU A 294 2.32 8.06 18.18
N LEU A 295 3.10 7.15 18.75
CA LEU A 295 3.05 5.73 18.36
C LEU A 295 1.71 5.08 18.66
N ILE A 296 1.10 5.38 19.81
CA ILE A 296 -0.22 4.87 20.18
C ILE A 296 -1.27 5.38 19.20
N THR A 297 -1.28 6.67 18.89
CA THR A 297 -2.28 7.22 17.96
C THR A 297 -2.09 6.67 16.55
N LEU A 298 -0.84 6.49 16.08
CA LEU A 298 -0.56 5.84 14.79
C LEU A 298 -1.00 4.37 14.76
N SER A 299 -0.80 3.61 15.85
CA SER A 299 -1.17 2.19 15.87
C SER A 299 -2.69 2.00 15.89
N LEU A 300 -3.40 2.86 16.62
CA LEU A 300 -4.86 2.91 16.62
C LEU A 300 -5.42 3.34 15.25
N ALA A 301 -4.81 4.35 14.61
CA ALA A 301 -5.15 4.75 13.25
C ALA A 301 -4.94 3.60 12.25
N SER A 302 -3.83 2.87 12.36
CA SER A 302 -3.56 1.68 11.55
C SER A 302 -4.61 0.59 11.77
N LEU A 303 -4.97 0.29 13.02
CA LEU A 303 -6.00 -0.71 13.38
C LEU A 303 -7.38 -0.38 12.82
N LEU A 304 -7.83 0.86 12.98
CA LEU A 304 -9.14 1.31 12.48
C LEU A 304 -9.17 1.45 10.94
N THR A 305 -8.00 1.53 10.31
CA THR A 305 -7.90 1.53 8.85
C THR A 305 -7.88 0.11 8.30
N HIS A 306 -7.00 -0.76 8.80
CA HIS A 306 -6.94 -2.15 8.36
C HIS A 306 -6.31 -3.09 9.42
N PRO A 307 -7.00 -4.18 9.83
CA PRO A 307 -6.54 -5.04 10.92
C PRO A 307 -5.25 -5.80 10.62
N ILE A 308 -5.01 -6.20 9.36
CA ILE A 308 -3.79 -6.94 8.97
C ILE A 308 -2.50 -6.18 9.34
N ALA A 309 -2.44 -4.86 9.10
CA ALA A 309 -1.30 -4.04 9.53
C ALA A 309 -1.46 -3.51 10.97
N GLY A 310 -2.68 -3.19 11.38
CA GLY A 310 -2.93 -2.52 12.64
C GLY A 310 -2.85 -3.39 13.89
N LEU A 311 -3.25 -4.66 13.83
CA LEU A 311 -3.07 -5.59 14.96
C LEU A 311 -1.57 -5.77 15.30
N PRO A 312 -0.69 -6.07 14.34
CA PRO A 312 0.75 -6.05 14.58
C PRO A 312 1.26 -4.69 15.09
N ALA A 313 0.74 -3.58 14.57
CA ALA A 313 1.14 -2.23 15.01
C ALA A 313 0.85 -2.01 16.50
N VAL A 314 -0.37 -2.32 16.96
CA VAL A 314 -0.79 -2.12 18.36
C VAL A 314 0.02 -3.02 19.29
N LEU A 315 0.17 -4.31 18.94
CA LEU A 315 0.93 -5.27 19.74
C LEU A 315 2.42 -4.87 19.83
N PHE A 316 2.99 -4.36 18.73
CA PHE A 316 4.36 -3.88 18.72
C PHE A 316 4.56 -2.63 19.57
N VAL A 317 3.64 -1.66 19.51
CA VAL A 317 3.70 -0.46 20.36
C VAL A 317 3.58 -0.84 21.83
N ALA A 318 2.67 -1.75 22.18
CA ALA A 318 2.57 -2.30 23.54
C ALA A 318 3.87 -3.00 23.98
N LEU A 319 4.53 -3.74 23.09
CA LEU A 319 5.82 -4.40 23.37
C LEU A 319 6.95 -3.38 23.63
N ILE A 320 7.02 -2.30 22.87
CA ILE A 320 8.01 -1.23 23.09
C ILE A 320 7.74 -0.51 24.42
N ILE A 321 6.48 -0.16 24.69
CA ILE A 321 6.10 0.59 25.89
C ILE A 321 6.29 -0.26 27.16
N SER A 322 5.91 -1.55 27.13
CA SER A 322 6.09 -2.45 28.27
C SER A 322 7.56 -2.56 28.68
N ARG A 323 8.50 -2.63 27.73
CA ARG A 323 9.94 -2.61 27.98
C ARG A 323 10.48 -1.32 28.61
N GLN A 324 9.75 -0.22 28.48
CA GLN A 324 10.14 1.08 29.04
C GLN A 324 9.53 1.31 30.43
N ILE A 325 8.31 0.83 30.66
CA ILE A 325 7.57 1.03 31.90
C ILE A 325 7.81 -0.10 32.91
N ILE A 326 7.90 -1.35 32.45
CA ILE A 326 8.01 -2.52 33.34
C ILE A 326 9.47 -2.78 33.69
N HIS A 327 9.85 -2.46 34.93
CA HIS A 327 11.19 -2.70 35.45
C HIS A 327 11.40 -4.13 36.00
N ASN A 328 10.34 -4.81 36.43
CA ASN A 328 10.42 -6.19 36.92
C ASN A 328 10.68 -7.14 35.74
N LYS A 329 11.84 -7.81 35.73
CA LYS A 329 12.27 -8.70 34.65
C LYS A 329 11.30 -9.87 34.40
N LYS A 330 10.72 -10.46 35.44
CA LYS A 330 9.77 -11.57 35.32
C LYS A 330 8.49 -11.08 34.64
N LEU A 331 7.94 -9.97 35.13
CA LEU A 331 6.74 -9.37 34.54
C LEU A 331 6.99 -8.94 33.08
N LEU A 332 8.13 -8.30 32.80
CA LEU A 332 8.48 -7.88 31.45
C LEU A 332 8.61 -9.07 30.49
N PHE A 333 9.24 -10.16 30.94
CA PHE A 333 9.34 -11.39 30.17
C PHE A 333 7.96 -11.98 29.89
N THR A 334 7.12 -12.12 30.91
CA THR A 334 5.74 -12.63 30.77
C THR A 334 4.92 -11.74 29.82
N SER A 335 4.94 -10.42 29.98
CA SER A 335 4.24 -9.49 29.10
C SER A 335 4.75 -9.56 27.66
N SER A 336 6.07 -9.64 27.46
CA SER A 336 6.66 -9.77 26.12
C SER A 336 6.24 -11.08 25.46
N PHE A 337 6.28 -12.19 26.21
CA PHE A 337 5.85 -13.50 25.74
C PHE A 337 4.38 -13.48 25.32
N LEU A 338 3.49 -12.95 26.18
CA LEU A 338 2.06 -12.83 25.87
C LEU A 338 1.80 -12.00 24.61
N LEU A 339 2.45 -10.83 24.48
CA LEU A 339 2.28 -9.95 23.30
C LEU A 339 2.78 -10.61 22.01
N LEU A 340 3.89 -11.34 22.06
CA LEU A 340 4.43 -12.06 20.91
C LEU A 340 3.54 -13.25 20.53
N THR A 341 3.02 -14.00 21.51
CA THR A 341 2.05 -15.09 21.28
C THR A 341 0.74 -14.55 20.69
N LEU A 342 0.24 -13.42 21.19
CA LEU A 342 -0.91 -12.73 20.57
C LEU A 342 -0.61 -12.29 19.13
N SER A 343 0.62 -11.90 18.83
CA SER A 343 1.03 -11.52 17.47
C SER A 343 1.04 -12.73 16.51
N VAL A 344 1.33 -13.93 17.03
CA VAL A 344 1.23 -15.18 16.28
C VAL A 344 -0.24 -15.51 15.96
N ILE A 345 -1.12 -15.41 16.96
CA ILE A 345 -2.50 -15.96 16.89
C ILE A 345 -3.52 -14.95 16.34
N SER A 346 -3.34 -13.64 16.56
CA SER A 346 -4.38 -12.63 16.32
C SER A 346 -4.90 -12.59 14.88
N LEU A 347 -4.02 -12.64 13.87
CA LEU A 347 -4.44 -12.64 12.47
C LEU A 347 -5.12 -13.95 12.02
N PRO A 348 -4.53 -15.14 12.27
CA PRO A 348 -5.22 -16.41 12.05
C PRO A 348 -6.60 -16.46 12.70
N LEU A 349 -6.70 -16.02 13.95
CA LEU A 349 -7.96 -16.00 14.70
C LEU A 349 -8.96 -15.01 14.08
N ALA A 350 -8.51 -13.82 13.67
CA ALA A 350 -9.37 -12.84 13.01
C ALA A 350 -9.93 -13.39 11.68
N PHE A 351 -9.12 -14.08 10.88
CA PHE A 351 -9.59 -14.73 9.65
C PHE A 351 -10.57 -15.87 9.93
N TYR A 352 -10.29 -16.69 10.94
CA TYR A 352 -11.18 -17.78 11.36
C TYR A 352 -12.55 -17.25 11.82
N LEU A 353 -12.56 -16.23 12.69
CA LEU A 353 -13.80 -15.61 13.18
C LEU A 353 -14.58 -14.91 12.05
N ASN A 354 -13.88 -14.25 11.13
CA ASN A 354 -14.52 -13.64 9.97
C ASN A 354 -15.14 -14.68 9.03
N ASN A 355 -14.52 -15.86 8.90
CA ASN A 355 -15.04 -16.96 8.12
C ASN A 355 -16.35 -17.53 8.72
N GLN A 356 -16.42 -17.68 10.04
CA GLN A 356 -17.64 -18.17 10.71
C GLN A 356 -18.83 -17.21 10.55
N THR A 357 -18.57 -15.92 10.38
CA THR A 357 -19.62 -14.89 10.24
C THR A 357 -20.02 -14.61 8.79
N ASN A 358 -19.17 -14.94 7.82
CA ASN A 358 -19.40 -14.69 6.39
C ASN A 358 -19.16 -15.97 5.57
N LEU A 359 -20.06 -16.94 5.65
CA LEU A 359 -19.89 -18.25 5.00
C LEU A 359 -20.13 -18.25 3.48
N ILE A 360 -19.71 -17.27 2.67
CA ILE A 360 -20.09 -17.23 1.24
C ILE A 360 -19.60 -18.49 0.48
N ILE A 361 -20.58 -19.20 -0.11
CA ILE A 361 -20.60 -20.27 -1.13
C ILE A 361 -19.39 -21.20 -1.25
N ASN A 362 -19.65 -22.50 -1.09
CA ASN A 362 -18.94 -23.66 -1.65
C ASN A 362 -17.51 -23.36 -2.16
N ALA A 363 -16.58 -23.15 -1.23
CA ALA A 363 -15.31 -23.82 -1.43
C ALA A 363 -15.68 -25.30 -1.57
N GLY A 364 -15.20 -25.98 -2.60
CA GLY A 364 -15.26 -27.43 -2.60
C GLY A 364 -14.75 -27.93 -1.24
N ASN A 365 -15.05 -29.17 -0.89
CA ASN A 365 -14.29 -29.88 0.13
C ASN A 365 -12.83 -30.04 -0.36
N ASP A 366 -12.14 -28.93 -0.62
CA ASP A 366 -10.73 -28.88 -0.92
C ASP A 366 -10.07 -29.15 0.41
N ALA A 367 -9.79 -30.44 0.59
CA ALA A 367 -8.85 -30.95 1.56
C ALA A 367 -7.70 -29.96 1.69
N ALA A 368 -7.37 -29.58 2.93
CA ALA A 368 -6.32 -28.64 3.32
C ALA A 368 -5.36 -28.35 2.17
N ALA A 369 -5.53 -27.18 1.53
CA ALA A 369 -4.77 -26.80 0.33
C ALA A 369 -3.32 -27.24 0.50
N ALA A 370 -2.88 -28.18 -0.34
CA ALA A 370 -1.55 -28.77 -0.22
C ALA A 370 -0.54 -27.63 -0.14
N VAL A 371 0.15 -27.51 1.00
CA VAL A 371 1.07 -26.40 1.22
C VAL A 371 2.24 -26.58 0.26
N SER A 372 2.18 -25.91 -0.90
CA SER A 372 3.25 -25.95 -1.88
C SER A 372 4.33 -24.96 -1.46
N TRP A 373 5.45 -25.50 -0.98
CA TRP A 373 6.62 -24.74 -0.57
C TRP A 373 7.58 -24.59 -1.74
N ASN A 374 7.58 -23.44 -2.38
CA ASN A 374 8.61 -23.12 -3.36
C ASN A 374 9.70 -22.32 -2.68
N TRP A 375 10.86 -22.95 -2.47
CA TRP A 375 12.07 -22.21 -2.07
C TRP A 375 12.39 -21.15 -3.14
N PRO A 376 12.89 -19.97 -2.74
CA PRO A 376 13.31 -18.97 -3.71
C PRO A 376 14.41 -19.58 -4.59
N GLN A 377 14.07 -19.84 -5.85
CA GLN A 377 15.03 -20.30 -6.84
C GLN A 377 15.75 -19.08 -7.39
N LEU A 378 17.09 -19.15 -7.47
CA LEU A 378 17.86 -18.14 -8.18
C LEU A 378 17.48 -18.22 -9.66
N PHE A 379 16.86 -17.16 -10.16
CA PHE A 379 16.46 -17.10 -11.55
C PHE A 379 17.53 -16.40 -12.38
N PHE A 380 18.07 -17.12 -13.36
CA PHE A 380 18.96 -16.56 -14.39
C PHE A 380 18.23 -16.59 -15.71
N SER A 381 18.05 -15.41 -16.30
CA SER A 381 17.31 -15.23 -17.52
C SER A 381 18.27 -14.99 -18.69
N GLY A 382 18.13 -15.73 -19.79
CA GLY A 382 19.01 -15.62 -20.97
C GLY A 382 18.26 -15.49 -22.30
N THR A 383 16.96 -15.18 -22.24
CA THR A 383 16.05 -15.27 -23.40
C THR A 383 15.83 -13.92 -24.11
N ALA A 384 16.13 -12.79 -23.47
CA ALA A 384 15.97 -11.46 -24.06
C ALA A 384 17.30 -10.68 -24.11
N ASN A 385 17.22 -9.37 -24.33
CA ASN A 385 18.39 -8.49 -24.36
C ASN A 385 19.03 -8.34 -22.96
N PHE A 386 20.33 -8.00 -22.93
CA PHE A 386 21.10 -7.88 -21.68
C PHE A 386 20.45 -6.97 -20.63
N LEU A 387 19.87 -5.85 -21.06
CA LEU A 387 19.26 -4.88 -20.15
C LEU A 387 18.02 -5.47 -19.46
N LEU A 388 17.11 -6.07 -20.23
CA LEU A 388 15.92 -6.72 -19.71
C LEU A 388 16.28 -7.94 -18.86
N ASN A 389 17.28 -8.73 -19.29
CA ASN A 389 17.78 -9.86 -18.50
C ASN A 389 18.32 -9.40 -17.13
N PHE A 390 19.03 -8.27 -17.08
CA PHE A 390 19.50 -7.71 -15.80
C PHE A 390 18.34 -7.23 -14.93
N ILE A 391 17.39 -6.51 -15.52
CA ILE A 391 16.18 -6.04 -14.83
C ILE A 391 15.47 -7.25 -14.18
N TYR A 392 15.27 -8.33 -14.93
CA TYR A 392 14.63 -9.55 -14.43
C TYR A 392 15.48 -10.37 -13.46
N LEU A 393 16.81 -10.37 -13.61
CA LEU A 393 17.72 -10.90 -12.60
C LEU A 393 17.52 -10.17 -11.26
N TYR A 394 17.45 -8.84 -11.27
CA TYR A 394 17.16 -8.07 -10.06
C TYR A 394 15.76 -8.39 -9.50
N GLY A 395 14.71 -8.32 -10.32
CA GLY A 395 13.34 -8.41 -9.85
C GLY A 395 12.93 -9.79 -9.36
N PHE A 396 13.33 -10.87 -10.05
CA PHE A 396 13.04 -12.23 -9.59
C PHE A 396 13.83 -12.63 -8.34
N ASN A 397 14.98 -11.99 -8.11
CA ASN A 397 15.82 -12.26 -6.93
C ASN A 397 15.64 -11.23 -5.81
N ILE A 398 14.64 -10.34 -5.88
CA ILE A 398 14.46 -9.26 -4.89
C ILE A 398 14.23 -9.78 -3.47
N GLY A 399 13.56 -10.93 -3.32
CA GLY A 399 13.38 -11.59 -2.03
C GLY A 399 14.71 -12.03 -1.42
N VAL A 400 15.62 -12.58 -2.25
CA VAL A 400 16.98 -12.95 -1.82
C VAL A 400 17.76 -11.72 -1.41
N ILE A 401 17.71 -10.64 -2.19
CA ILE A 401 18.36 -9.37 -1.87
C ILE A 401 17.87 -8.84 -0.51
N ILE A 402 16.55 -8.81 -0.27
CA ILE A 402 15.96 -8.39 1.00
C ILE A 402 16.48 -9.26 2.16
N ILE A 403 16.46 -10.58 2.01
CA ILE A 403 16.95 -11.53 3.03
C ILE A 403 18.45 -11.29 3.32
N THR A 404 19.27 -11.10 2.29
CA THR A 404 20.69 -10.79 2.44
C THR A 404 20.91 -9.50 3.22
N PHE A 405 20.15 -8.43 2.93
CA PHE A 405 20.24 -7.18 3.68
C PHE A 405 19.77 -7.32 5.14
N ILE A 406 18.73 -8.11 5.40
CA ILE A 406 18.29 -8.43 6.77
C ILE A 406 19.40 -9.16 7.51
N ILE A 407 19.95 -10.24 6.95
CA ILE A 407 21.01 -11.03 7.57
C ILE A 407 22.25 -10.18 7.81
N ALA A 408 22.71 -9.44 6.80
CA ALA A 408 23.84 -8.52 6.94
C ALA A 408 23.60 -7.49 8.04
N GLY A 409 22.39 -6.91 8.09
CA GLY A 409 21.99 -5.98 9.14
C GLY A 409 22.03 -6.59 10.53
N VAL A 410 21.54 -7.82 10.70
CA VAL A 410 21.59 -8.59 11.96
C VAL A 410 23.03 -8.88 12.37
N ILE A 411 23.89 -9.31 11.44
CA ILE A 411 25.30 -9.59 11.71
C ILE A 411 26.04 -8.31 12.11
N ILE A 412 25.87 -7.23 11.35
CA ILE A 412 26.48 -5.92 11.66
C ILE A 412 26.01 -5.45 13.03
N HIS A 413 24.71 -5.54 13.30
CA HIS A 413 24.14 -5.21 14.60
C HIS A 413 24.81 -6.02 15.72
N TYR A 414 24.88 -7.35 15.59
CA TYR A 414 25.54 -8.23 16.55
C TYR A 414 27.02 -7.90 16.77
N GLN A 415 27.76 -7.57 15.71
CA GLN A 415 29.16 -7.16 15.81
C GLN A 415 29.32 -5.84 16.59
N ILE A 416 28.43 -4.87 16.34
CA ILE A 416 28.37 -3.61 17.10
C ILE A 416 28.07 -3.92 18.57
N VAL A 417 27.17 -4.88 18.86
CA VAL A 417 26.89 -5.36 20.23
C VAL A 417 28.16 -5.86 20.92
N LYS A 418 28.81 -6.83 20.30
CA LYS A 418 29.95 -7.55 20.87
C LYS A 418 31.16 -6.64 21.12
N ARG A 419 31.43 -5.70 20.20
CA ARG A 419 32.53 -4.73 20.37
C ARG A 419 32.26 -3.78 21.55
N THR A 420 31.01 -3.38 21.72
CA THR A 420 30.61 -2.45 22.78
C THR A 420 30.62 -3.10 24.16
N THR A 421 30.34 -4.41 24.28
CA THR A 421 30.38 -5.13 25.56
C THR A 421 31.79 -5.46 26.06
N ARG A 422 32.81 -5.41 25.18
CA ARG A 422 34.21 -5.77 25.50
C ARG A 422 35.02 -4.63 26.14
N TYR A 423 34.60 -3.36 26.00
CA TYR A 423 35.25 -2.20 26.61
C TYR A 423 34.38 -1.63 27.74
N SER A 424 34.83 -1.75 29.01
CA SER A 424 33.92 -1.77 30.16
C SER A 424 33.52 -0.42 30.79
N THR A 425 34.10 0.72 30.42
CA THR A 425 33.84 1.97 31.19
C THR A 425 33.44 3.20 30.35
N ALA A 426 33.96 3.39 29.14
CA ALA A 426 33.65 4.60 28.34
C ALA A 426 32.41 4.49 27.43
N CYS A 427 32.00 3.27 27.04
CA CYS A 427 30.92 3.05 26.05
C CYS A 427 29.57 2.64 26.65
N ARG A 428 29.20 3.16 27.83
CA ARG A 428 27.85 2.98 28.39
C ARG A 428 26.74 3.47 27.43
N ARG A 429 27.06 4.44 26.56
CA ARG A 429 26.20 5.01 25.50
C ARG A 429 25.93 4.07 24.32
N GLY A 430 26.91 3.24 23.91
CA GLY A 430 26.72 2.30 22.79
C GLY A 430 25.92 1.07 23.19
N ARG A 431 26.01 0.65 24.46
CA ARG A 431 25.36 -0.58 24.98
C ARG A 431 23.84 -0.52 24.90
N LEU A 432 23.26 0.68 25.07
CA LEU A 432 21.82 0.96 24.97
C LEU A 432 21.30 0.99 23.52
N LEU A 433 22.13 1.32 22.53
CA LEU A 433 21.71 1.38 21.11
C LEU A 433 21.48 -0.01 20.50
N VAL A 434 21.91 -1.03 21.22
CA VAL A 434 22.37 -2.29 20.66
C VAL A 434 21.56 -3.47 21.20
N THR A 435 21.00 -3.36 22.41
CA THR A 435 20.07 -4.37 22.96
C THR A 435 18.62 -4.17 22.49
N ASN A 436 18.33 -3.04 21.84
CA ASN A 436 16.97 -2.54 21.63
C ASN A 436 16.35 -2.85 20.27
N TYR A 437 17.08 -3.58 19.39
CA TYR A 437 16.54 -4.05 18.11
C TYR A 437 15.86 -5.43 18.21
N SER A 438 15.99 -6.12 19.35
CA SER A 438 15.36 -7.43 19.58
C SER A 438 13.83 -7.45 19.38
N PRO A 439 13.03 -6.43 19.77
CA PRO A 439 11.58 -6.46 19.56
C PRO A 439 11.19 -6.57 18.09
N TYR A 440 11.98 -5.98 17.19
CA TYR A 440 11.72 -5.98 15.75
C TYR A 440 11.91 -7.38 15.15
N LEU A 441 13.01 -8.07 15.49
CA LEU A 441 13.22 -9.47 15.07
C LEU A 441 12.19 -10.41 15.66
N LEU A 442 11.89 -10.26 16.95
CA LEU A 442 10.90 -11.11 17.62
C LEU A 442 9.52 -10.93 16.99
N MET A 443 9.11 -9.69 16.70
CA MET A 443 7.85 -9.42 16.00
C MET A 443 7.85 -9.97 14.58
N SER A 444 8.94 -9.77 13.83
CA SER A 444 9.11 -10.35 12.49
C SER A 444 8.96 -11.87 12.52
N PHE A 445 9.59 -12.55 13.47
CA PHE A 445 9.51 -14.00 13.64
C PHE A 445 8.11 -14.46 14.08
N SER A 446 7.47 -13.77 15.02
CA SER A 446 6.08 -14.07 15.43
C SER A 446 5.12 -13.99 14.25
N LEU A 447 5.27 -13.00 13.37
CA LEU A 447 4.43 -12.86 12.18
C LEU A 447 4.78 -13.86 11.08
N LEU A 448 6.04 -14.30 10.98
CA LEU A 448 6.41 -15.41 10.11
C LEU A 448 5.72 -16.71 10.54
N ILE A 449 5.64 -16.98 11.85
CA ILE A 449 4.83 -18.10 12.37
C ILE A 449 3.35 -17.89 12.06
N SER A 450 2.83 -16.67 12.29
CA SER A 450 1.45 -16.31 11.96
C SER A 450 1.10 -16.55 10.49
N TYR A 451 2.02 -16.24 9.58
CA TYR A 451 1.91 -16.52 8.15
C TYR A 451 1.73 -18.03 7.89
N PHE A 452 2.57 -18.87 8.47
CA PHE A 452 2.49 -20.32 8.31
C PHE A 452 1.19 -20.90 8.87
N ILE A 453 0.74 -20.43 10.03
CA ILE A 453 -0.56 -20.83 10.60
C ILE A 453 -1.71 -20.38 9.70
N THR A 454 -1.65 -19.16 9.15
CA THR A 454 -2.71 -18.66 8.26
C THR A 454 -2.78 -19.47 6.96
N LYS A 455 -1.65 -19.96 6.44
CA LYS A 455 -1.63 -20.86 5.28
C LYS A 455 -2.31 -22.20 5.52
N THR A 456 -2.46 -22.65 6.78
CA THR A 456 -3.16 -23.89 7.12
C THR A 456 -4.66 -23.71 7.37
N ILE A 457 -5.16 -22.47 7.37
CA ILE A 457 -6.59 -22.17 7.59
C ILE A 457 -7.26 -21.97 6.23
N SER A 458 -8.34 -22.71 5.96
CA SER A 458 -9.23 -22.44 4.83
C SER A 458 -10.33 -21.46 5.25
N PHE A 459 -10.69 -20.54 4.36
CA PHE A 459 -11.83 -19.64 4.56
C PHE A 459 -12.61 -19.47 3.25
N SER A 460 -13.92 -19.72 3.27
CA SER A 460 -14.75 -19.91 2.06
C SER A 460 -15.14 -18.62 1.36
N TYR A 461 -15.10 -17.47 2.04
CA TYR A 461 -15.56 -16.18 1.51
C TYR A 461 -14.70 -15.59 0.38
N LEU A 462 -13.56 -16.20 0.04
CA LEU A 462 -12.67 -15.80 -1.04
C LEU A 462 -12.33 -17.00 -1.91
N ILE A 463 -12.13 -16.76 -3.21
CA ILE A 463 -11.59 -17.73 -4.17
C ILE A 463 -10.12 -18.03 -3.87
N ASP A 464 -9.65 -19.23 -4.22
CA ASP A 464 -8.38 -19.78 -3.69
C ASP A 464 -7.15 -18.92 -3.95
N TYR A 465 -7.03 -18.33 -5.14
CA TYR A 465 -5.89 -17.48 -5.45
C TYR A 465 -5.86 -16.22 -4.56
N GLU A 466 -7.01 -15.69 -4.15
CA GLU A 466 -7.10 -14.53 -3.25
C GLU A 466 -6.70 -14.91 -1.82
N ARG A 467 -7.04 -16.12 -1.33
CA ARG A 467 -6.64 -16.60 0.00
C ARG A 467 -5.13 -16.58 0.17
N SER A 468 -4.41 -17.04 -0.85
CA SER A 468 -2.95 -17.06 -0.86
C SER A 468 -2.32 -15.67 -0.73
N SER A 469 -2.99 -14.65 -1.29
CA SER A 469 -2.60 -13.24 -1.24
C SER A 469 -2.70 -12.66 0.17
N PHE A 470 -3.77 -12.98 0.91
CA PHE A 470 -3.94 -12.52 2.30
C PHE A 470 -2.85 -13.04 3.23
N ALA A 471 -2.52 -14.32 3.16
CA ALA A 471 -1.38 -14.86 3.89
C ALA A 471 -0.08 -14.18 3.45
N GLY A 472 0.14 -13.99 2.15
CA GLY A 472 1.31 -13.27 1.62
C GLY A 472 1.49 -11.87 2.21
N ARG A 473 0.40 -11.14 2.49
CA ARG A 473 0.45 -9.83 3.17
C ARG A 473 1.05 -9.91 4.58
N ILE A 474 0.81 -10.99 5.32
CA ILE A 474 1.41 -11.22 6.64
C ILE A 474 2.93 -11.37 6.52
N LEU A 475 3.40 -12.13 5.53
CA LEU A 475 4.82 -12.32 5.26
C LEU A 475 5.51 -10.99 4.89
N ILE A 476 4.85 -10.15 4.08
CA ILE A 476 5.34 -8.80 3.76
C ILE A 476 5.46 -7.95 5.04
N ILE A 477 4.47 -8.01 5.93
CA ILE A 477 4.53 -7.27 7.21
C ILE A 477 5.64 -7.82 8.12
N ALA A 478 5.85 -9.14 8.16
CA ALA A 478 6.98 -9.73 8.86
C ALA A 478 8.32 -9.15 8.34
N ALA A 479 8.46 -8.99 7.02
CA ALA A 479 9.63 -8.34 6.41
C ALA A 479 9.72 -6.84 6.76
N TYR A 480 8.60 -6.12 6.85
CA TYR A 480 8.60 -4.72 7.31
C TYR A 480 9.12 -4.56 8.74
N PHE A 481 8.81 -5.48 9.66
CA PHE A 481 9.41 -5.44 10.99
C PHE A 481 10.93 -5.67 10.97
N ALA A 482 11.48 -6.33 9.94
CA ALA A 482 12.91 -6.45 9.74
C ALA A 482 13.57 -5.22 9.07
N LEU A 483 12.78 -4.22 8.64
CA LEU A 483 13.27 -3.00 7.97
C LEU A 483 14.41 -2.28 8.72
N PRO A 484 14.42 -2.16 10.07
CA PRO A 484 15.54 -1.50 10.75
C PRO A 484 16.90 -2.17 10.49
N PHE A 485 16.94 -3.48 10.25
CA PHE A 485 18.17 -4.19 9.89
C PHE A 485 18.59 -3.91 8.45
N ILE A 486 17.63 -3.81 7.53
CA ILE A 486 17.90 -3.34 6.16
C ILE A 486 18.49 -1.93 6.19
N VAL A 487 17.94 -1.03 7.01
CA VAL A 487 18.46 0.33 7.19
C VAL A 487 19.89 0.32 7.78
N ILE A 488 20.20 -0.58 8.72
CA ILE A 488 21.56 -0.78 9.23
C ILE A 488 22.52 -1.22 8.12
N ALA A 489 22.14 -2.24 7.35
CA ALA A 489 22.97 -2.74 6.25
C ALA A 489 23.20 -1.67 5.17
N LEU A 490 22.14 -0.97 4.74
CA LEU A 490 22.25 0.13 3.78
C LEU A 490 23.13 1.26 4.30
N THR A 491 22.94 1.67 5.56
CA THR A 491 23.76 2.73 6.17
C THR A 491 25.23 2.32 6.17
N LYS A 492 25.53 1.06 6.52
CA LYS A 492 26.92 0.58 6.50
C LYS A 492 27.49 0.49 5.10
N LEU A 493 26.70 0.08 4.11
CA LEU A 493 27.10 0.09 2.71
C LEU A 493 27.46 1.51 2.24
N MET A 494 26.65 2.51 2.60
CA MET A 494 26.92 3.91 2.27
C MET A 494 28.21 4.42 2.93
N GLU A 495 28.45 4.06 4.20
CA GLU A 495 29.71 4.37 4.90
C GLU A 495 30.94 3.72 4.26
N MET A 496 30.76 2.56 3.62
CA MET A 496 31.84 1.85 2.92
C MET A 496 32.12 2.46 1.54
N ILE A 497 31.11 2.93 0.82
CA ILE A 497 31.25 3.51 -0.54
C ILE A 497 31.80 4.94 -0.49
N LEU A 498 31.35 5.75 0.46
CA LEU A 498 31.69 7.17 0.52
C LEU A 498 33.21 7.50 0.60
N PRO A 499 34.03 6.77 1.38
CA PRO A 499 35.47 7.02 1.45
C PRO A 499 36.25 6.46 0.26
N GLN A 500 35.64 5.67 -0.63
CA GLN A 500 36.33 5.10 -1.78
C GLN A 500 36.82 6.16 -2.76
N GLU A 501 37.78 5.77 -3.59
CA GLU A 501 38.26 6.57 -4.71
C GLU A 501 37.13 7.05 -5.62
N ARG A 502 37.34 8.18 -6.30
CA ARG A 502 36.28 8.86 -7.07
C ARG A 502 35.61 7.93 -8.07
N MET A 503 36.40 7.18 -8.84
CA MET A 503 35.88 6.26 -9.86
C MET A 503 34.98 5.19 -9.25
N VAL A 504 35.48 4.45 -8.25
CA VAL A 504 34.74 3.38 -7.56
C VAL A 504 33.46 3.93 -6.94
N LYS A 505 33.57 5.06 -6.22
CA LYS A 505 32.42 5.73 -5.59
C LYS A 505 31.33 6.10 -6.60
N TYR A 506 31.71 6.71 -7.73
CA TYR A 506 30.73 7.11 -8.74
C TYR A 506 30.12 5.91 -9.46
N LEU A 507 30.91 4.87 -9.78
CA LEU A 507 30.39 3.64 -10.36
C LEU A 507 29.35 2.98 -9.45
N PHE A 508 29.62 2.87 -8.15
CA PHE A 508 28.64 2.35 -7.19
C PHE A 508 27.36 3.19 -7.15
N PHE A 509 27.46 4.52 -7.11
CA PHE A 509 26.26 5.35 -7.08
C PHE A 509 25.46 5.34 -8.38
N CYS A 510 26.12 5.27 -9.54
CA CYS A 510 25.45 5.07 -10.83
C CYS A 510 24.74 3.71 -10.87
N PHE A 511 25.39 2.65 -10.38
CA PHE A 511 24.79 1.33 -10.27
C PHE A 511 23.55 1.33 -9.34
N LEU A 512 23.64 1.96 -8.16
CA LEU A 512 22.51 2.06 -7.24
C LEU A 512 21.36 2.93 -7.81
N ALA A 513 21.67 3.98 -8.57
CA ALA A 513 20.67 4.76 -9.29
C ALA A 513 19.95 3.92 -10.35
N PHE A 514 20.69 3.10 -11.08
CA PHE A 514 20.12 2.16 -12.04
C PHE A 514 19.24 1.09 -11.38
N LEU A 515 19.60 0.60 -10.18
CA LEU A 515 18.75 -0.29 -9.40
C LEU A 515 17.43 0.37 -8.95
N ILE A 516 17.42 1.68 -8.67
CA ILE A 516 16.16 2.41 -8.44
C ILE A 516 15.28 2.39 -9.69
N SER A 517 15.85 2.56 -10.90
CA SER A 517 15.09 2.42 -12.15
C SER A 517 14.53 1.01 -12.34
N CYS A 518 15.30 -0.03 -11.98
CA CYS A 518 14.81 -1.40 -11.98
C CYS A 518 13.65 -1.60 -10.98
N SER A 519 13.79 -1.05 -9.77
CA SER A 519 12.73 -1.08 -8.74
C SER A 519 11.45 -0.38 -9.20
N LEU A 520 11.58 0.77 -9.89
CA LEU A 520 10.46 1.48 -10.51
C LEU A 520 9.77 0.62 -11.54
N TYR A 521 10.51 -0.01 -12.46
CA TYR A 521 9.95 -0.90 -13.48
C TYR A 521 9.11 -2.04 -12.88
N PHE A 522 9.62 -2.67 -11.81
CA PHE A 522 8.95 -3.77 -11.10
C PHE A 522 7.81 -3.34 -10.18
N SER A 523 7.71 -2.05 -9.84
CA SER A 523 6.66 -1.55 -8.95
C SER A 523 5.32 -1.36 -9.65
N TYR A 524 5.27 -1.55 -10.96
CA TYR A 524 4.06 -1.47 -11.78
C TYR A 524 3.86 -2.75 -12.60
N PRO A 525 2.63 -2.99 -13.13
CA PRO A 525 2.38 -4.09 -14.04
C PRO A 525 3.29 -4.04 -15.26
N ARG A 526 3.60 -5.20 -15.82
CA ARG A 526 4.52 -5.38 -16.95
C ARG A 526 3.84 -6.20 -18.04
N SER A 527 4.16 -5.88 -19.28
CA SER A 527 3.78 -6.63 -20.47
C SER A 527 5.00 -6.60 -21.39
N ASP A 528 5.83 -7.63 -21.26
CA ASP A 528 7.09 -7.81 -21.97
C ASP A 528 7.37 -9.32 -22.18
N ASP A 529 8.50 -9.64 -22.81
CA ASP A 529 8.87 -11.02 -23.17
C ASP A 529 9.00 -11.98 -21.96
N TYR A 530 9.19 -11.46 -20.75
CA TYR A 530 9.29 -12.26 -19.52
C TYR A 530 7.98 -12.36 -18.76
N TYR A 531 7.16 -11.32 -18.82
CA TYR A 531 5.95 -11.25 -18.03
C TYR A 531 4.82 -10.55 -18.77
N ASN A 532 3.72 -11.27 -18.96
CA ASN A 532 2.48 -10.71 -19.48
C ASN A 532 1.44 -10.62 -18.37
N SER A 533 1.32 -9.45 -17.74
CA SER A 533 0.26 -9.20 -16.77
C SER A 533 -1.11 -9.30 -17.44
N ARG A 534 -2.09 -9.83 -16.71
CA ARG A 534 -3.49 -9.90 -17.15
C ARG A 534 -4.35 -8.77 -16.56
N SER A 535 -3.72 -7.81 -15.90
CA SER A 535 -4.38 -6.72 -15.17
C SER A 535 -4.60 -5.50 -16.06
N PHE A 536 -5.58 -5.58 -16.97
CA PHE A 536 -6.00 -4.42 -17.76
C PHE A 536 -6.60 -3.31 -16.87
N SER A 537 -6.34 -2.05 -17.22
CA SER A 537 -6.99 -0.90 -16.60
C SER A 537 -8.43 -0.74 -17.08
N THR A 538 -9.28 -0.11 -16.25
CA THR A 538 -10.61 0.32 -16.66
C THR A 538 -10.49 1.42 -17.72
N SER A 539 -11.23 1.27 -18.81
CA SER A 539 -11.16 2.13 -19.99
C SER A 539 -12.40 3.00 -20.19
N GLN A 540 -12.29 3.97 -21.10
CA GLN A 540 -13.42 4.80 -21.50
C GLN A 540 -14.49 3.96 -22.22
N SER A 541 -14.07 2.92 -22.94
CA SER A 541 -14.99 1.98 -23.57
C SER A 541 -15.79 1.18 -22.55
N ASP A 542 -15.19 0.81 -21.42
CA ASP A 542 -15.93 0.17 -20.32
C ASP A 542 -17.01 1.12 -19.78
N ILE A 543 -16.69 2.41 -19.61
CA ILE A 543 -17.65 3.44 -19.19
C ILE A 543 -18.77 3.61 -20.23
N ASN A 544 -18.43 3.66 -21.52
CA ASN A 544 -19.40 3.81 -22.60
C ASN A 544 -20.34 2.60 -22.67
N ALA A 545 -19.81 1.39 -22.52
CA ALA A 545 -20.59 0.16 -22.51
C ALA A 545 -21.59 0.12 -21.35
N VAL A 546 -21.18 0.44 -20.12
CA VAL A 546 -22.11 0.41 -18.97
C VAL A 546 -23.18 1.51 -19.06
N ARG A 547 -22.85 2.67 -19.64
CA ARG A 547 -23.83 3.73 -19.93
C ARG A 547 -24.84 3.29 -20.96
N TRP A 548 -24.39 2.68 -22.05
CA TRP A 548 -25.25 2.13 -23.08
C TRP A 548 -26.19 1.05 -22.51
N ILE A 549 -25.66 0.07 -21.77
CA ILE A 549 -26.47 -0.98 -21.13
C ILE A 549 -27.55 -0.38 -20.24
N ASN A 550 -27.17 0.60 -19.41
CA ASN A 550 -28.11 1.23 -18.50
C ASN A 550 -29.21 2.01 -19.23
N GLN A 551 -28.90 2.59 -20.40
CA GLN A 551 -29.86 3.28 -21.25
C GLN A 551 -30.78 2.28 -21.98
N ASP A 552 -30.23 1.23 -22.59
CA ASP A 552 -30.97 0.20 -23.33
C ASP A 552 -31.90 -0.63 -22.43
N ALA A 553 -31.52 -0.86 -21.17
CA ALA A 553 -32.39 -1.50 -20.20
C ALA A 553 -33.66 -0.69 -19.90
N GLY A 554 -33.68 0.63 -20.15
CA GLY A 554 -34.91 1.43 -20.06
C GLY A 554 -35.63 1.40 -18.69
N GLY A 555 -34.92 1.03 -17.63
CA GLY A 555 -35.49 0.84 -16.29
C GLY A 555 -36.00 -0.57 -15.98
N SER A 556 -35.92 -1.53 -16.90
CA SER A 556 -36.24 -2.94 -16.67
C SER A 556 -35.27 -3.59 -15.69
N ASP A 557 -35.65 -4.74 -15.15
CA ASP A 557 -34.76 -5.51 -14.30
C ASP A 557 -33.71 -6.23 -15.15
N TYR A 558 -32.43 -5.92 -14.94
CA TYR A 558 -31.34 -6.55 -15.68
C TYR A 558 -30.15 -6.92 -14.80
N ILE A 559 -29.37 -7.87 -15.28
CA ILE A 559 -28.01 -8.17 -14.81
C ILE A 559 -27.01 -8.05 -15.95
N VAL A 560 -25.75 -7.94 -15.58
CA VAL A 560 -24.64 -7.96 -16.54
C VAL A 560 -23.65 -9.04 -16.14
N LEU A 561 -23.20 -9.83 -17.11
CA LEU A 561 -22.14 -10.81 -17.02
C LEU A 561 -20.92 -10.21 -17.70
N ALA A 562 -19.96 -9.71 -16.92
CA ALA A 562 -18.78 -9.02 -17.42
C ALA A 562 -17.53 -9.28 -16.57
N ASN A 563 -16.37 -8.85 -17.05
CA ASN A 563 -15.15 -8.87 -16.25
C ASN A 563 -15.14 -7.79 -15.14
N GLN A 564 -14.08 -7.79 -14.34
CA GLN A 564 -13.88 -6.85 -13.24
C GLN A 564 -13.79 -5.37 -13.69
N GLN A 565 -13.25 -5.07 -14.88
CA GLN A 565 -13.06 -3.68 -15.32
C GLN A 565 -14.38 -3.04 -15.74
N VAL A 566 -15.20 -3.75 -16.50
CA VAL A 566 -16.56 -3.32 -16.86
C VAL A 566 -17.41 -3.14 -15.61
N SER A 567 -17.31 -4.07 -14.67
CA SER A 567 -18.05 -3.99 -13.40
C SER A 567 -17.57 -2.81 -12.52
N ALA A 568 -16.28 -2.50 -12.53
CA ALA A 568 -15.73 -1.32 -11.86
C ALA A 568 -16.21 -0.01 -12.51
N ALA A 569 -16.33 0.02 -13.84
CA ALA A 569 -16.93 1.14 -14.56
C ALA A 569 -18.40 1.36 -14.16
N ALA A 570 -19.20 0.30 -14.05
CA ALA A 570 -20.59 0.39 -13.59
C ALA A 570 -20.69 0.98 -12.16
N LEU A 571 -19.82 0.52 -11.26
CA LEU A 571 -19.78 1.01 -9.88
C LEU A 571 -19.34 2.48 -9.81
N ARG A 572 -18.40 2.89 -10.65
CA ARG A 572 -17.96 4.30 -10.77
C ARG A 572 -19.10 5.21 -11.21
N GLU A 573 -19.85 4.79 -12.23
CA GLU A 573 -20.88 5.62 -12.89
C GLU A 573 -22.18 5.65 -12.10
N PHE A 574 -22.59 4.52 -11.54
CA PHE A 574 -23.91 4.36 -10.93
C PHE A 574 -23.88 4.10 -9.43
N GLY A 575 -22.70 3.93 -8.83
CA GLY A 575 -22.58 3.54 -7.43
C GLY A 575 -23.27 2.21 -7.14
N PHE A 576 -23.75 2.07 -5.91
CA PHE A 576 -24.47 0.89 -5.43
C PHE A 576 -25.94 0.89 -5.87
N LYS A 577 -26.19 1.03 -7.19
CA LYS A 577 -27.52 1.29 -7.76
C LYS A 577 -28.56 0.21 -7.43
N LYS A 578 -28.20 -1.08 -7.55
CA LYS A 578 -29.17 -2.17 -7.42
C LYS A 578 -28.54 -3.44 -6.87
N TYR A 579 -29.27 -4.10 -5.98
CA TYR A 579 -29.00 -5.45 -5.49
C TYR A 579 -30.22 -6.32 -5.70
N TYR A 580 -30.01 -7.59 -6.05
CA TYR A 580 -31.06 -8.58 -6.14
C TYR A 580 -31.00 -9.55 -4.96
N LYS A 581 -32.16 -9.91 -4.44
CA LYS A 581 -32.28 -10.97 -3.45
C LYS A 581 -32.21 -12.32 -4.15
N ILE A 582 -31.32 -13.17 -3.67
CA ILE A 582 -31.17 -14.55 -4.11
C ILE A 582 -31.41 -15.49 -2.93
N PRO A 583 -31.93 -16.71 -3.18
CA PRO A 583 -31.99 -17.74 -2.15
C PRO A 583 -30.60 -17.96 -1.58
N SER A 584 -30.49 -17.83 -0.25
CA SER A 584 -29.22 -18.05 0.43
C SER A 584 -28.77 -19.49 0.17
N PRO A 585 -27.50 -19.69 -0.20
CA PRO A 585 -26.93 -21.03 -0.39
C PRO A 585 -26.76 -21.81 0.93
N TYR A 586 -27.15 -21.25 2.09
CA TYR A 586 -26.97 -21.86 3.41
C TYR A 586 -28.12 -22.80 3.79
N GLN A 587 -27.75 -23.94 4.39
CA GLN A 587 -28.67 -24.82 5.11
C GLN A 587 -29.19 -24.07 6.36
N GLY A 588 -30.30 -23.35 6.19
CA GLY A 588 -30.87 -22.48 7.23
C GLY A 588 -31.89 -21.45 6.75
N GLY A 589 -32.12 -21.31 5.44
CA GLY A 589 -33.24 -20.52 4.89
C GLY A 589 -33.13 -19.02 5.16
N GLY A 590 -32.43 -18.28 4.30
CA GLY A 590 -32.40 -16.82 4.31
C GLY A 590 -32.28 -16.25 2.90
N GLU A 591 -32.33 -14.93 2.78
CA GLU A 591 -32.06 -14.20 1.53
C GLU A 591 -30.61 -13.67 1.56
N SER A 592 -29.88 -13.79 0.45
CA SER A 592 -28.60 -13.11 0.22
C SER A 592 -28.78 -12.06 -0.86
N GLU A 593 -27.95 -11.04 -0.89
CA GLU A 593 -27.97 -10.03 -1.95
C GLU A 593 -26.82 -10.25 -2.94
N VAL A 594 -27.08 -9.96 -4.22
CA VAL A 594 -26.07 -9.97 -5.28
C VAL A 594 -26.12 -8.65 -6.05
N PHE A 595 -24.98 -8.04 -6.30
CA PHE A 595 -24.92 -6.83 -7.11
C PHE A 595 -25.22 -7.17 -8.57
N TYR A 596 -25.92 -6.29 -9.29
CA TYR A 596 -26.33 -6.54 -10.67
C TYR A 596 -25.17 -6.62 -11.70
N TYR A 597 -23.94 -6.33 -11.26
CA TYR A 597 -22.68 -6.62 -11.95
C TYR A 597 -21.82 -7.54 -11.08
N PRO A 598 -20.92 -8.35 -11.65
CA PRO A 598 -20.19 -9.41 -10.94
C PRO A 598 -18.97 -8.88 -10.18
N ILE A 599 -19.22 -8.10 -9.12
CA ILE A 599 -18.22 -7.70 -8.11
C ILE A 599 -18.84 -7.87 -6.72
N PRO A 600 -18.15 -8.55 -5.78
CA PRO A 600 -16.83 -9.18 -5.90
C PRO A 600 -16.84 -10.49 -6.72
N THR A 601 -15.66 -10.92 -7.15
CA THR A 601 -15.48 -12.09 -8.04
C THR A 601 -15.74 -13.46 -7.40
N GLY A 602 -16.02 -13.49 -6.10
CA GLY A 602 -16.47 -14.71 -5.41
C GLY A 602 -17.97 -15.01 -5.60
N GLU A 603 -18.75 -14.10 -6.19
CA GLU A 603 -20.20 -14.23 -6.28
C GLU A 603 -20.68 -15.06 -7.50
N LYS A 604 -21.93 -15.54 -7.43
CA LYS A 604 -22.53 -16.43 -8.44
C LYS A 604 -22.54 -15.82 -9.85
N LEU A 605 -22.79 -14.52 -9.99
CA LEU A 605 -22.80 -13.87 -11.30
C LEU A 605 -21.43 -13.88 -11.97
N TYR A 606 -20.34 -13.80 -11.19
CA TYR A 606 -19.01 -13.94 -11.77
C TYR A 606 -18.74 -15.35 -12.25
N GLN A 607 -19.26 -16.38 -11.56
CA GLN A 607 -19.16 -17.76 -12.03
C GLN A 607 -19.92 -17.97 -13.35
N TYR A 608 -21.11 -17.39 -13.50
CA TYR A 608 -21.82 -17.40 -14.79
C TYR A 608 -21.05 -16.66 -15.89
N TYR A 609 -20.40 -15.54 -15.58
CA TYR A 609 -19.49 -14.89 -16.53
C TYR A 609 -18.34 -15.82 -16.93
N LEU A 610 -17.71 -16.51 -15.97
CA LEU A 610 -16.66 -17.49 -16.25
C LEU A 610 -17.17 -18.67 -17.11
N ASP A 611 -18.40 -19.12 -16.90
CA ASP A 611 -19.02 -20.16 -17.73
C ASP A 611 -19.24 -19.68 -19.17
N MET A 612 -19.68 -18.42 -19.36
CA MET A 612 -19.81 -17.81 -20.68
C MET A 612 -18.47 -17.74 -21.42
N VAL A 613 -17.38 -17.37 -20.74
CA VAL A 613 -16.08 -17.17 -21.41
C VAL A 613 -15.19 -18.41 -21.49
N ASN A 614 -15.36 -19.40 -20.59
CA ASN A 614 -14.49 -20.58 -20.55
C ASN A 614 -15.14 -21.85 -21.08
N LYS A 615 -16.47 -21.98 -21.00
CA LYS A 615 -17.19 -23.19 -21.40
C LYS A 615 -17.95 -22.99 -22.71
N ASN A 616 -19.00 -22.17 -22.69
CA ASN A 616 -19.85 -21.90 -23.84
C ASN A 616 -20.62 -20.59 -23.64
N ALA A 617 -20.50 -19.65 -24.58
CA ALA A 617 -21.19 -18.36 -24.53
C ALA A 617 -22.66 -18.46 -24.99
N GLY A 618 -23.38 -19.47 -24.51
CA GLY A 618 -24.72 -19.81 -24.96
C GLY A 618 -25.83 -19.03 -24.25
N ARG A 619 -26.96 -18.85 -24.95
CA ARG A 619 -28.19 -18.25 -24.41
C ARG A 619 -28.64 -18.91 -23.10
N GLN A 620 -28.48 -20.22 -22.97
CA GLN A 620 -28.90 -20.97 -21.78
C GLN A 620 -28.19 -20.48 -20.51
N THR A 621 -26.88 -20.23 -20.57
CA THR A 621 -26.09 -19.75 -19.44
C THR A 621 -26.50 -18.33 -19.04
N ALA A 622 -26.70 -17.43 -20.02
CA ALA A 622 -27.14 -16.06 -19.76
C ALA A 622 -28.54 -16.00 -19.13
N LEU A 623 -29.47 -16.83 -19.61
CA LEU A 623 -30.83 -16.91 -19.05
C LEU A 623 -30.84 -17.56 -17.67
N ALA A 624 -30.03 -18.59 -17.42
CA ALA A 624 -29.90 -19.18 -16.08
C ALA A 624 -29.39 -18.15 -15.04
N ALA A 625 -28.49 -17.24 -15.46
CA ALA A 625 -28.05 -16.14 -14.61
C ALA A 625 -29.17 -15.11 -14.36
N ALA A 626 -29.98 -14.78 -15.37
CA ALA A 626 -31.13 -13.90 -15.21
C ALA A 626 -32.17 -14.51 -14.27
N ASP A 627 -32.47 -15.80 -14.44
CA ASP A 627 -33.41 -16.56 -13.63
C ASP A 627 -32.99 -16.63 -12.16
N LEU A 628 -31.68 -16.73 -11.87
CA LEU A 628 -31.14 -16.72 -10.50
C LEU A 628 -31.65 -15.54 -9.67
N VAL A 629 -31.79 -14.37 -10.31
CA VAL A 629 -32.19 -13.11 -9.65
C VAL A 629 -33.59 -12.64 -10.07
N GLY A 630 -34.25 -13.38 -10.95
CA GLY A 630 -35.53 -12.99 -11.55
C GLY A 630 -35.45 -11.74 -12.44
N ALA A 631 -34.32 -11.46 -13.09
CA ALA A 631 -34.17 -10.34 -14.02
C ALA A 631 -34.82 -10.63 -15.38
N ASP A 632 -35.32 -9.59 -16.04
CA ASP A 632 -35.97 -9.68 -17.36
C ASP A 632 -34.93 -9.79 -18.48
N THR A 633 -33.74 -9.24 -18.27
CA THR A 633 -32.68 -9.19 -19.26
C THR A 633 -31.32 -9.54 -18.65
N ALA A 634 -30.54 -10.37 -19.34
CA ALA A 634 -29.12 -10.53 -19.10
C ALA A 634 -28.33 -9.87 -20.22
N TYR A 635 -27.34 -9.05 -19.86
CA TYR A 635 -26.31 -8.59 -20.79
C TYR A 635 -25.05 -9.40 -20.57
N PHE A 636 -24.39 -9.80 -21.66
CA PHE A 636 -23.04 -10.36 -21.61
C PHE A 636 -22.09 -9.38 -22.29
N VAL A 637 -20.96 -9.09 -21.64
CA VAL A 637 -19.98 -8.13 -22.14
C VAL A 637 -18.65 -8.84 -22.34
N ILE A 638 -18.06 -8.69 -23.52
CA ILE A 638 -16.74 -9.21 -23.83
C ILE A 638 -15.86 -8.10 -24.44
N ASN A 639 -14.69 -7.90 -23.85
CA ASN A 639 -13.70 -6.95 -24.35
C ASN A 639 -12.82 -7.63 -25.40
N HIS A 640 -12.36 -6.88 -26.41
CA HIS A 640 -11.48 -7.37 -27.48
C HIS A 640 -10.18 -8.00 -26.96
N TYR A 641 -9.67 -7.52 -25.83
CA TYR A 641 -8.44 -8.05 -25.23
C TYR A 641 -8.62 -9.41 -24.52
N TRP A 642 -9.84 -9.93 -24.42
CA TRP A 642 -10.08 -11.20 -23.74
C TRP A 642 -9.53 -12.39 -24.52
N PHE A 643 -9.04 -13.41 -23.81
CA PHE A 643 -8.51 -14.60 -24.46
C PHE A 643 -9.63 -15.35 -25.22
N ALA A 644 -9.35 -15.83 -26.43
CA ALA A 644 -10.31 -16.47 -27.33
C ALA A 644 -11.50 -15.57 -27.73
N PHE A 645 -11.28 -14.25 -27.79
CA PHE A 645 -12.29 -13.25 -28.15
C PHE A 645 -13.12 -13.63 -29.39
N ASP A 646 -12.48 -13.93 -30.53
CA ASP A 646 -13.20 -14.22 -31.78
C ASP A 646 -14.15 -15.42 -31.67
N LYS A 647 -13.73 -16.46 -30.96
CA LYS A 647 -14.55 -17.64 -30.68
C LYS A 647 -15.76 -17.27 -29.83
N ILE A 648 -15.52 -16.55 -28.72
CA ILE A 648 -16.58 -16.16 -27.77
C ILE A 648 -17.58 -15.22 -28.46
N LEU A 649 -17.10 -14.28 -29.28
CA LEU A 649 -17.90 -13.36 -30.08
C LEU A 649 -18.84 -14.13 -31.02
N ALA A 650 -18.31 -15.11 -31.76
CA ALA A 650 -19.10 -15.94 -32.67
C ALA A 650 -20.15 -16.77 -31.93
N GLU A 651 -19.79 -17.39 -30.80
CA GLU A 651 -20.72 -18.20 -29.99
C GLU A 651 -21.84 -17.35 -29.39
N ALA A 652 -21.49 -16.20 -28.79
CA ALA A 652 -22.44 -15.32 -28.12
C ALA A 652 -23.47 -14.73 -29.09
N ALA A 653 -23.04 -14.39 -30.31
CA ALA A 653 -23.90 -13.82 -31.35
C ALA A 653 -25.04 -14.75 -31.78
N ILE A 654 -24.83 -16.08 -31.78
CA ILE A 654 -25.85 -17.05 -32.23
C ILE A 654 -27.10 -17.01 -31.34
N GLY A 655 -26.92 -16.82 -30.03
CA GLY A 655 -28.01 -16.89 -29.05
C GLY A 655 -28.60 -15.55 -28.63
N ALA A 656 -27.96 -14.43 -28.98
CA ALA A 656 -28.31 -13.10 -28.53
C ALA A 656 -29.52 -12.53 -29.29
N ALA A 657 -30.34 -11.74 -28.60
CA ALA A 657 -31.45 -11.00 -29.20
C ALA A 657 -30.98 -9.72 -29.90
N ALA A 658 -29.91 -9.10 -29.39
CA ALA A 658 -29.24 -7.95 -29.99
C ALA A 658 -27.76 -7.98 -29.65
N VAL A 659 -26.95 -7.39 -30.52
CA VAL A 659 -25.50 -7.23 -30.34
C VAL A 659 -25.16 -5.77 -30.60
N GLU A 660 -24.48 -5.14 -29.64
CA GLU A 660 -23.97 -3.79 -29.76
C GLU A 660 -22.44 -3.80 -29.81
N ASN A 661 -21.90 -2.98 -30.70
CA ASN A 661 -20.46 -2.75 -30.83
C ASN A 661 -20.13 -1.37 -30.25
N ILE A 662 -19.31 -1.35 -29.20
CA ILE A 662 -18.88 -0.14 -28.52
C ILE A 662 -17.46 0.25 -28.95
N ASP A 663 -17.29 1.53 -29.30
CA ASP A 663 -16.02 2.17 -29.64
C ASP A 663 -15.17 1.40 -30.68
N GLN A 664 -15.77 1.12 -31.85
CA GLN A 664 -15.09 0.49 -33.00
C GLN A 664 -14.54 -0.92 -32.71
N GLY A 665 -15.28 -1.72 -31.96
CA GLY A 665 -14.99 -3.13 -31.72
C GLY A 665 -14.16 -3.39 -30.46
N LYS A 666 -13.90 -2.35 -29.64
CA LYS A 666 -13.18 -2.52 -28.37
C LYS A 666 -13.97 -3.38 -27.38
N ILE A 667 -15.29 -3.26 -27.37
CA ILE A 667 -16.20 -4.03 -26.51
C ILE A 667 -17.44 -4.43 -27.30
N PHE A 668 -17.90 -5.66 -27.09
CA PHE A 668 -19.19 -6.14 -27.59
C PHE A 668 -20.12 -6.46 -26.43
N VAL A 669 -21.39 -6.05 -26.59
CA VAL A 669 -22.45 -6.28 -25.61
C VAL A 669 -23.56 -7.09 -26.26
N PHE A 670 -23.92 -8.21 -25.65
CA PHE A 670 -24.97 -9.11 -26.13
C PHE A 670 -26.16 -9.06 -25.18
N LYS A 671 -27.35 -8.83 -25.73
CA LYS A 671 -28.60 -8.77 -24.97
C LYS A 671 -29.34 -10.10 -25.07
N TYR A 672 -29.73 -10.66 -23.93
CA TYR A 672 -30.58 -11.85 -23.84
C TYR A 672 -31.86 -11.49 -23.08
N ALA A 673 -32.99 -11.43 -23.80
CA ALA A 673 -34.30 -11.20 -23.21
C ALA A 673 -34.86 -12.53 -22.66
N ASN A 674 -35.33 -12.51 -21.41
CA ASN A 674 -35.94 -13.65 -20.76
C ASN A 674 -37.42 -13.78 -21.19
N PRO A 675 -37.81 -14.83 -21.93
CA PRO A 675 -39.18 -14.97 -22.42
C PRO A 675 -40.19 -15.38 -21.34
N VAL A 676 -39.75 -15.81 -20.15
CA VAL A 676 -40.59 -16.42 -19.10
C VAL A 676 -41.45 -15.38 -18.33
N LYS A 677 -41.36 -14.08 -18.65
CA LYS A 677 -42.06 -12.98 -17.94
C LYS A 677 -42.88 -12.04 -18.83
N LYS A 678 -43.32 -12.46 -20.02
CA LYS A 678 -44.35 -11.71 -20.76
C LYS A 678 -45.74 -11.92 -20.19
#